data_AF-A0A8S0X258-F1
#
_entry.id   AF-A0A8S0X258-F1
#
_cell.length_a   1.000
_cell.length_b   1.000
_cell.length_c   1.000
_cell.angle_alpha   90.00
_cell.angle_beta   90.00
_cell.angle_gamma   90.00
#
_symmetry.space_group_name_H-M   'P 1'
#
loop_
_entity.id
_entity.type
_entity.pdbx_description
1 polymer ?
#
loop_
_entity_poly.entity_id
_entity_poly.type
_entity_poly.pdbx_seq_one_letter_code
_entity_poly.pdbx_strand_id
1 'polypeptide(L)'
;MIYYAHSKKDDIPEQEYSVHIRGVKSLAQKYVQDIRCYANCDETVLSQIIEKAATFHDLGKLNRENQNVLSGKNPAKSLPCNHVDAGAAYFLNSKHFSAFSAAVIQAHHLGFPDLTAEIEKGDRGIFRDSSIAPDVDRELPELEATHHNLIDSHLEYSEEEIKGERSVFLRMLLSCLVDADHTDTAIHYRKYPAEVSPVRLCAAERLAQLDRHIAELKQKGADDYRNALRSEMYLACRDADIDLGITSCDSPVGSGKTTAVMAHLLAQAEKRGLRRIFVVLPFTNIIKQSVDIYRKTLVLPGEKAEEVVAELHHRADFESKETRHLTALWRAPIIVTTAVAFFETLASNSTATLRRLHELPGSAIFVDESHAALPAKLLPIAWRWINIYAAEWNCYWVLASGSLNRFWTIPEIAGSENSHSVPEIIADELRRRLAVYENHRISFHSDLSPKGTAELAEWISKFPGPRLVILNTVQSAAALADYFSEHFGREDVEHLSTALTADDRENTLKRVKERLADNEDTDWTLIATSCIEAGVDLSFRNGFRELGSLVSLLQASGRVNREGLLDDAEMWTFCILEDGMLRLNLGLKEAAAVLKGYFEENKAIMPVLSTQSLADEIALYGLSKKKGNLVTAEKLQRFPQVEQDFKVIESNTRLVVVDPAMAKRLQYGKVDWQELQRVSVQIAKYKLDELGTPMIMDHIYRWNLEYNGFLGYMAGIVKLKKYRGEAIII
;
A
#
# COMPACT_ATOMS: atom_id res chain seq x y z
N MET A 1 40.88 5.39 -26.14
CA MET A 1 40.88 5.33 -24.65
C MET A 1 39.61 4.59 -24.25
N ILE A 2 39.67 3.69 -23.26
CA ILE A 2 38.46 3.01 -22.75
C ILE A 2 37.83 3.94 -21.71
N TYR A 3 36.52 4.17 -21.85
CA TYR A 3 35.72 4.96 -20.91
C TYR A 3 34.83 4.00 -20.12
N TYR A 4 34.65 4.28 -18.83
CA TYR A 4 33.87 3.43 -17.92
C TYR A 4 32.63 4.18 -17.41
N ALA A 5 31.55 3.46 -17.12
CA ALA A 5 30.36 3.97 -16.44
C ALA A 5 30.32 3.57 -14.96
N HIS A 6 30.94 2.45 -14.61
CA HIS A 6 31.02 1.96 -13.23
C HIS A 6 32.41 1.41 -12.90
N SER A 7 32.87 1.69 -11.69
CA SER A 7 34.15 1.19 -11.16
C SER A 7 34.12 -0.31 -10.86
N LYS A 8 35.29 -0.92 -10.76
CA LYS A 8 35.47 -2.26 -10.23
C LYS A 8 34.86 -2.39 -8.83
N LYS A 9 34.22 -3.53 -8.55
CA LYS A 9 33.73 -3.88 -7.21
C LYS A 9 34.02 -5.33 -6.91
N ASP A 10 34.69 -5.57 -5.79
CA ASP A 10 35.17 -6.90 -5.39
C ASP A 10 35.99 -7.53 -6.54
N ASP A 11 35.58 -8.70 -7.01
CA ASP A 11 36.16 -9.46 -8.12
C ASP A 11 35.48 -9.19 -9.48
N ILE A 12 34.55 -8.22 -9.55
CA ILE A 12 33.85 -7.82 -10.79
C ILE A 12 34.52 -6.57 -11.38
N PRO A 13 35.00 -6.61 -12.64
CA PRO A 13 35.71 -5.49 -13.28
C PRO A 13 34.82 -4.27 -13.51
N GLU A 14 35.44 -3.16 -13.91
CA GLU A 14 34.77 -1.96 -14.38
C GLU A 14 33.78 -2.27 -15.52
N GLN A 15 32.69 -1.51 -15.60
CA GLN A 15 31.77 -1.57 -16.74
C GLN A 15 32.12 -0.48 -17.74
N GLU A 16 32.33 -0.85 -19.00
CA GLU A 16 32.55 0.11 -20.08
C GLU A 16 31.32 1.02 -20.27
N TYR A 17 31.58 2.30 -20.52
CA TYR A 17 30.55 3.31 -20.79
C TYR A 17 29.65 2.88 -21.96
N SER A 18 30.26 2.42 -23.06
CA SER A 18 29.49 2.03 -24.24
C SER A 18 28.57 0.82 -24.00
N VAL A 19 28.97 -0.10 -23.12
CA VAL A 19 28.20 -1.29 -22.76
C VAL A 19 27.02 -0.89 -21.89
N HIS A 20 27.26 -0.06 -20.88
CA HIS A 20 26.22 0.44 -19.98
C HIS A 20 25.14 1.22 -20.74
N ILE A 21 25.50 2.23 -21.54
CA ILE A 21 24.52 3.02 -22.30
C ILE A 21 23.68 2.12 -23.24
N ARG A 22 24.29 1.15 -23.92
CA ARG A 22 23.55 0.21 -24.79
C ARG A 22 22.61 -0.69 -23.99
N GLY A 23 23.03 -1.17 -22.82
CA GLY A 23 22.21 -1.99 -21.94
C GLY A 23 21.02 -1.23 -21.37
N VAL A 24 21.25 -0.01 -20.85
CA VAL A 24 20.19 0.88 -20.37
C VAL A 24 19.23 1.25 -21.50
N LYS A 25 19.73 1.65 -22.67
CA LYS A 25 18.90 1.94 -23.85
C LYS A 25 18.02 0.75 -24.23
N SER A 26 18.60 -0.45 -24.32
CA SER A 26 17.87 -1.66 -24.68
C SER A 26 16.77 -2.00 -23.67
N LEU A 27 17.08 -1.93 -22.37
CA LEU A 27 16.09 -2.19 -21.31
C LEU A 27 14.99 -1.14 -21.28
N ALA A 28 15.33 0.14 -21.35
CA ALA A 28 14.35 1.23 -21.31
C ALA A 28 13.41 1.18 -22.53
N GLN A 29 13.95 0.90 -23.72
CA GLN A 29 13.14 0.69 -24.93
C GLN A 29 12.23 -0.54 -24.80
N LYS A 30 12.73 -1.64 -24.20
CA LYS A 30 11.91 -2.82 -23.91
C LYS A 30 10.76 -2.49 -22.95
N TYR A 31 11.01 -1.73 -21.88
CA TYR A 31 9.95 -1.36 -20.94
C TYR A 31 8.89 -0.48 -21.59
N VAL A 32 9.29 0.50 -22.40
CA VAL A 32 8.34 1.31 -23.18
C VAL A 32 7.58 0.47 -24.20
N GLN A 33 8.26 -0.46 -24.88
CA GLN A 33 7.65 -1.43 -25.78
C GLN A 33 6.59 -2.30 -25.09
N ASP A 34 6.81 -2.67 -23.83
CA ASP A 34 5.89 -3.50 -23.05
C ASP A 34 4.65 -2.72 -22.57
N ILE A 35 4.72 -1.38 -22.46
CA ILE A 35 3.58 -0.55 -22.02
C ILE A 35 2.87 0.20 -23.13
N ARG A 36 3.52 0.44 -24.28
CA ARG A 36 2.94 1.27 -25.35
C ARG A 36 1.62 0.74 -25.92
N CYS A 37 1.40 -0.57 -25.91
CA CYS A 37 0.13 -1.16 -26.35
C CYS A 37 -1.03 -0.92 -25.37
N TYR A 38 -0.73 -0.41 -24.18
CA TYR A 38 -1.71 -0.03 -23.16
C TYR A 38 -1.85 1.49 -23.01
N ALA A 39 -0.99 2.27 -23.67
CA ALA A 39 -1.12 3.72 -23.70
C ALA A 39 -2.15 4.10 -24.77
N ASN A 40 -3.17 4.87 -24.39
CA ASN A 40 -4.21 5.37 -25.32
C ASN A 40 -3.79 6.65 -26.04
N CYS A 41 -2.70 7.28 -25.58
CA CYS A 41 -2.10 8.47 -26.18
C CYS A 41 -0.60 8.51 -25.92
N ASP A 42 0.09 9.36 -26.66
CA ASP A 42 1.51 9.71 -26.49
C ASP A 42 2.51 8.54 -26.63
N GLU A 43 2.15 7.40 -27.23
CA GLU A 43 3.05 6.24 -27.30
C GLU A 43 4.34 6.50 -28.10
N THR A 44 4.25 7.31 -29.16
CA THR A 44 5.39 7.72 -29.98
C THR A 44 6.30 8.68 -29.20
N VAL A 45 5.70 9.66 -28.52
CA VAL A 45 6.43 10.66 -27.71
C VAL A 45 7.15 9.98 -26.56
N LEU A 46 6.51 9.01 -25.91
CA LEU A 46 7.12 8.16 -24.88
C LEU A 46 8.36 7.43 -25.39
N SER A 47 8.27 6.83 -26.58
CA SER A 47 9.38 6.09 -27.22
C SER A 47 10.54 7.00 -27.63
N GLN A 48 10.24 8.19 -28.14
CA GLN A 48 11.24 9.18 -28.55
C GLN A 48 12.00 9.75 -27.33
N ILE A 49 11.27 10.16 -26.29
CA ILE A 49 11.90 10.74 -25.08
C ILE A 49 12.74 9.69 -24.36
N ILE A 50 12.27 8.44 -24.24
CA ILE A 50 13.06 7.42 -23.55
C ILE A 50 14.35 7.09 -24.31
N GLU A 51 14.31 7.06 -25.64
CA GLU A 51 15.49 6.79 -26.46
C GLU A 51 16.53 7.90 -26.30
N LYS A 52 16.10 9.16 -26.36
CA LYS A 52 16.94 10.33 -26.11
C LYS A 52 17.54 10.28 -24.70
N ALA A 53 16.69 10.14 -23.68
CA ALA A 53 17.10 10.15 -22.29
C ALA A 53 18.07 9.00 -21.96
N ALA A 54 17.74 7.76 -22.33
CA ALA A 54 18.59 6.60 -22.05
C ALA A 54 19.95 6.68 -22.76
N THR A 55 20.01 7.27 -23.95
CA THR A 55 21.27 7.44 -24.69
C THR A 55 22.21 8.42 -24.00
N PHE A 56 21.70 9.51 -23.42
CA PHE A 56 22.53 10.61 -22.90
C PHE A 56 22.50 10.80 -21.38
N HIS A 57 21.76 9.99 -20.61
CA HIS A 57 21.57 10.18 -19.17
C HIS A 57 22.87 10.32 -18.37
N ASP A 58 23.91 9.65 -18.84
CA ASP A 58 25.19 9.50 -18.17
C ASP A 58 26.34 10.26 -18.86
N LEU A 59 26.03 11.19 -19.77
CA LEU A 59 27.03 11.90 -20.58
C LEU A 59 28.18 12.49 -19.75
N GLY A 60 27.89 13.05 -18.57
CA GLY A 60 28.88 13.66 -17.70
C GLY A 60 29.85 12.67 -17.05
N LYS A 61 29.62 11.35 -17.14
CA LYS A 61 30.61 10.36 -16.70
C LYS A 61 31.86 10.40 -17.57
N LEU A 62 31.77 10.88 -18.82
CA LEU A 62 32.92 11.02 -19.72
C LEU A 62 33.90 12.12 -19.31
N ASN A 63 33.50 13.02 -18.40
CA ASN A 63 34.41 14.02 -17.83
C ASN A 63 35.68 13.38 -17.26
N ARG A 64 36.81 14.05 -17.44
CA ARG A 64 38.14 13.54 -17.09
C ARG A 64 38.29 13.18 -15.61
N GLU A 65 37.75 13.99 -14.71
CA GLU A 65 37.83 13.73 -13.26
C GLU A 65 36.97 12.52 -12.87
N ASN A 66 35.76 12.42 -13.43
CA ASN A 66 34.90 11.25 -13.26
C ASN A 66 35.58 9.98 -13.78
N GLN A 67 36.21 10.03 -14.95
CA GLN A 67 36.96 8.89 -15.50
C GLN A 67 38.17 8.48 -14.66
N ASN A 68 38.84 9.41 -13.97
CA ASN A 68 39.91 9.06 -13.04
C ASN A 68 39.40 8.24 -11.85
N VAL A 69 38.18 8.50 -11.37
CA VAL A 69 37.54 7.67 -10.34
C VAL A 69 37.07 6.33 -10.91
N LEU A 70 36.37 6.37 -12.05
CA LEU A 70 35.76 5.19 -12.68
C LEU A 70 36.80 4.14 -13.12
N SER A 71 37.95 4.59 -13.63
CA SER A 71 39.09 3.72 -13.99
C SER A 71 39.95 3.29 -12.79
N GLY A 72 39.61 3.71 -11.57
CA GLY A 72 40.35 3.36 -10.36
C GLY A 72 41.67 4.11 -10.13
N LYS A 73 42.01 5.11 -10.97
CA LYS A 73 43.22 5.94 -10.80
C LYS A 73 43.17 6.77 -9.51
N ASN A 74 42.00 7.34 -9.21
CA ASN A 74 41.73 8.13 -8.02
C ASN A 74 40.56 7.51 -7.25
N PRO A 75 40.79 6.54 -6.35
CA PRO A 75 39.70 5.88 -5.63
C PRO A 75 38.88 6.89 -4.81
N ALA A 76 37.59 6.98 -5.09
CA ALA A 76 36.64 7.82 -4.36
C ALA A 76 35.31 7.08 -4.18
N LYS A 77 34.55 7.47 -3.14
CA LYS A 77 33.23 6.87 -2.87
C LYS A 77 32.12 7.41 -3.79
N SER A 78 32.32 8.59 -4.36
CA SER A 78 31.39 9.29 -5.25
C SER A 78 32.16 9.95 -6.39
N LEU A 79 31.46 10.24 -7.48
CA LEU A 79 32.01 11.00 -8.58
C LEU A 79 32.26 12.45 -8.17
N PRO A 80 33.39 13.06 -8.57
CA PRO A 80 33.73 14.44 -8.23
C PRO A 80 32.85 15.47 -8.93
N CYS A 81 32.40 15.18 -10.16
CA CYS A 81 31.53 16.06 -10.94
C CYS A 81 30.15 15.42 -11.07
N ASN A 82 29.10 16.22 -10.88
CA ASN A 82 27.71 15.79 -11.10
C ASN A 82 27.52 15.41 -12.57
N HIS A 83 27.27 14.13 -12.83
CA HIS A 83 27.31 13.58 -14.19
C HIS A 83 26.00 13.73 -14.97
N VAL A 84 24.90 14.10 -14.31
CA VAL A 84 23.59 14.22 -14.98
C VAL A 84 23.44 15.54 -15.75
N ASP A 85 24.13 16.60 -15.30
CA ASP A 85 23.98 17.96 -15.84
C ASP A 85 24.37 18.03 -17.32
N ALA A 86 25.42 17.32 -17.75
CA ALA A 86 25.87 17.32 -19.14
C ALA A 86 24.81 16.78 -20.11
N GLY A 87 24.06 15.73 -19.72
CA GLY A 87 22.98 15.20 -20.55
C GLY A 87 21.79 16.17 -20.65
N ALA A 88 21.45 16.85 -19.54
CA ALA A 88 20.45 17.92 -19.56
C ALA A 88 20.91 19.11 -20.42
N ALA A 89 22.18 19.52 -20.30
CA ALA A 89 22.81 20.57 -21.10
C ALA A 89 22.68 20.32 -22.60
N TYR A 90 22.96 19.07 -23.01
CA TYR A 90 22.87 18.64 -24.41
C TYR A 90 21.48 18.87 -24.99
N PHE A 91 20.42 18.43 -24.29
CA PHE A 91 19.03 18.57 -24.77
C PHE A 91 18.40 19.95 -24.51
N LEU A 92 19.04 20.83 -23.73
CA LEU A 92 18.62 22.23 -23.61
C LEU A 92 19.29 23.13 -24.66
N ASN A 93 20.23 22.59 -25.44
CA ASN A 93 20.81 23.27 -26.59
C ASN A 93 19.78 23.36 -27.73
N SER A 94 19.73 24.50 -28.42
CA SER A 94 18.80 24.74 -29.53
C SER A 94 18.92 23.74 -30.69
N LYS A 95 20.10 23.13 -30.89
CA LYS A 95 20.30 22.10 -31.93
C LYS A 95 19.61 20.77 -31.63
N HIS A 96 19.44 20.45 -30.35
CA HIS A 96 18.99 19.14 -29.88
C HIS A 96 17.79 19.28 -28.93
N PHE A 97 17.03 20.37 -29.03
CA PHE A 97 16.10 20.76 -27.97
C PHE A 97 15.07 19.65 -27.64
N SER A 98 15.06 19.23 -26.38
CA SER A 98 14.10 18.27 -25.79
C SER A 98 14.01 18.51 -24.28
N ALA A 99 13.09 19.38 -23.88
CA ALA A 99 12.92 19.74 -22.47
C ALA A 99 12.55 18.52 -21.61
N PHE A 100 11.81 17.56 -22.16
CA PHE A 100 11.41 16.35 -21.43
C PHE A 100 12.56 15.37 -21.25
N SER A 101 13.40 15.17 -22.26
CA SER A 101 14.60 14.35 -22.11
C SER A 101 15.55 14.97 -21.07
N ALA A 102 15.74 16.30 -21.11
CA ALA A 102 16.51 17.00 -20.10
C ALA A 102 15.95 16.81 -18.68
N ALA A 103 14.64 16.94 -18.51
CA ALA A 103 13.98 16.74 -17.20
C ALA A 103 14.16 15.31 -16.68
N VAL A 104 13.95 14.30 -17.52
CA VAL A 104 14.07 12.87 -17.14
C VAL A 104 15.52 12.53 -16.79
N ILE A 105 16.49 13.03 -17.57
CA ILE A 105 17.91 12.87 -17.27
C ILE A 105 18.26 13.56 -15.95
N GLN A 106 17.82 14.79 -15.71
CA GLN A 106 18.13 15.46 -14.45
C GLN A 106 17.57 14.68 -13.23
N ALA A 107 16.42 14.03 -13.41
CA ALA A 107 15.70 13.35 -12.34
C ALA A 107 16.18 11.91 -12.04
N HIS A 108 16.95 11.24 -12.91
CA HIS A 108 17.16 9.78 -12.82
C HIS A 108 17.88 9.25 -11.57
N HIS A 109 18.50 10.12 -10.76
CA HIS A 109 19.07 9.74 -9.46
C HIS A 109 18.31 10.30 -8.25
N LEU A 110 17.63 11.44 -8.39
CA LEU A 110 17.05 12.19 -7.27
C LEU A 110 15.52 12.23 -7.26
N GLY A 111 14.88 11.89 -8.39
CA GLY A 111 13.49 12.22 -8.64
C GLY A 111 13.33 13.58 -9.31
N PHE A 112 12.12 13.89 -9.78
CA PHE A 112 11.84 15.20 -10.36
C PHE A 112 11.85 16.29 -9.28
N PRO A 113 12.37 17.49 -9.60
CA PRO A 113 12.23 18.66 -8.74
C PRO A 113 10.78 19.20 -8.79
N ASP A 114 10.53 20.27 -8.05
CA ASP A 114 9.33 21.08 -8.28
C ASP A 114 9.44 21.76 -9.65
N LEU A 115 8.65 21.31 -10.62
CA LEU A 115 8.76 21.83 -11.98
C LEU A 115 8.33 23.29 -12.09
N THR A 116 7.45 23.78 -11.20
CA THR A 116 7.10 25.20 -11.18
C THR A 116 8.33 26.03 -10.79
N ALA A 117 9.04 25.61 -9.75
CA ALA A 117 10.27 26.27 -9.32
C ALA A 117 11.41 26.17 -10.37
N GLU A 118 11.50 25.06 -11.11
CA GLU A 118 12.47 24.93 -12.19
C GLU A 118 12.18 25.89 -13.36
N ILE A 119 10.90 26.06 -13.74
CA ILE A 119 10.50 27.01 -14.79
C ILE A 119 10.87 28.45 -14.39
N GLU A 120 10.74 28.81 -13.12
CA GLU A 120 11.10 30.14 -12.60
C GLU A 120 12.60 30.46 -12.71
N LYS A 121 13.48 29.46 -12.85
CA LYS A 121 14.92 29.67 -13.10
C LYS A 121 15.21 30.19 -14.52
N GLY A 122 14.23 30.10 -15.43
CA GLY A 122 14.36 30.50 -16.84
C GLY A 122 15.23 29.57 -17.67
N ASP A 123 15.32 29.86 -18.97
CA ASP A 123 15.89 28.96 -19.99
C ASP A 123 17.33 28.51 -19.73
N ARG A 124 18.14 29.33 -19.04
CA ARG A 124 19.54 29.00 -18.72
C ARG A 124 19.71 28.18 -17.44
N GLY A 125 18.68 28.12 -16.59
CA GLY A 125 18.76 27.48 -15.27
C GLY A 125 17.85 26.28 -15.08
N ILE A 126 16.84 26.11 -15.93
CA ILE A 126 15.89 24.99 -15.87
C ILE A 126 16.61 23.64 -15.99
N PHE A 127 16.44 22.74 -15.02
CA PHE A 127 17.10 21.41 -14.98
C PHE A 127 18.64 21.42 -14.99
N ARG A 128 19.26 22.57 -14.76
CA ARG A 128 20.71 22.73 -14.70
C ARG A 128 21.15 23.05 -13.28
N ASP A 129 22.32 22.57 -12.90
CA ASP A 129 23.00 23.01 -11.69
C ASP A 129 23.81 24.28 -12.00
N SER A 130 23.29 25.43 -11.56
CA SER A 130 23.89 26.73 -11.85
C SER A 130 25.31 26.90 -11.31
N SER A 131 25.73 26.08 -10.34
CA SER A 131 27.08 26.14 -9.77
C SER A 131 28.14 25.53 -10.70
N ILE A 132 27.76 24.58 -11.56
CA ILE A 132 28.67 23.85 -12.46
C ILE A 132 28.35 24.06 -13.95
N ALA A 133 27.17 24.58 -14.28
CA ALA A 133 26.72 24.74 -15.66
C ALA A 133 27.73 25.45 -16.58
N PRO A 134 28.43 26.53 -16.17
CA PRO A 134 29.43 27.17 -17.03
C PRO A 134 30.62 26.26 -17.38
N ASP A 135 31.04 25.39 -16.46
CA ASP A 135 32.12 24.44 -16.69
C ASP A 135 31.65 23.28 -17.57
N VAL A 136 30.45 22.77 -17.32
CA VAL A 136 29.81 21.73 -18.16
C VAL A 136 29.61 22.23 -19.59
N ASP A 137 29.09 23.44 -19.78
CA ASP A 137 28.88 24.03 -21.11
C ASP A 137 30.21 24.20 -21.88
N ARG A 138 31.30 24.52 -21.17
CA ARG A 138 32.64 24.62 -21.77
C ARG A 138 33.17 23.27 -22.25
N GLU A 139 32.88 22.20 -21.51
CA GLU A 139 33.35 20.83 -21.81
C GLU A 139 32.42 20.05 -22.74
N LEU A 140 31.15 20.45 -22.84
CA LEU A 140 30.09 19.74 -23.55
C LEU A 140 30.47 19.33 -24.99
N PRO A 141 31.12 20.18 -25.83
CA PRO A 141 31.50 19.76 -27.18
C PRO A 141 32.47 18.57 -27.22
N GLU A 142 33.38 18.47 -26.24
CA GLU A 142 34.32 17.33 -26.15
C GLU A 142 33.61 16.07 -25.64
N LEU A 143 32.72 16.22 -24.66
CA LEU A 143 31.91 15.12 -24.14
C LEU A 143 30.99 14.55 -25.22
N GLU A 144 30.31 15.42 -25.98
CA GLU A 144 29.45 15.07 -27.11
C GLU A 144 30.24 14.34 -28.21
N ALA A 145 31.38 14.88 -28.63
CA ALA A 145 32.23 14.23 -29.64
C ALA A 145 32.72 12.85 -29.17
N THR A 146 33.10 12.72 -27.90
CA THR A 146 33.50 11.45 -27.31
C THR A 146 32.33 10.47 -27.28
N HIS A 147 31.14 10.93 -26.89
CA HIS A 147 29.93 10.11 -26.84
C HIS A 147 29.58 9.56 -28.23
N HIS A 148 29.52 10.39 -29.26
CA HIS A 148 29.21 9.95 -30.63
C HIS A 148 30.26 9.01 -31.24
N ASN A 149 31.51 9.06 -30.77
CA ASN A 149 32.52 8.08 -31.17
C ASN A 149 32.33 6.71 -30.50
N LEU A 150 31.65 6.65 -29.35
CA LEU A 150 31.43 5.42 -28.57
C LEU A 150 30.04 4.81 -28.79
N ILE A 151 29.05 5.65 -29.07
CA ILE A 151 27.64 5.31 -29.19
C ILE A 151 27.14 5.80 -30.54
N ASP A 152 26.73 4.87 -31.38
CA ASP A 152 26.00 5.20 -32.60
C ASP A 152 24.55 5.54 -32.24
N SER A 153 24.13 6.76 -32.57
CA SER A 153 22.77 7.24 -32.30
C SER A 153 22.24 8.10 -33.45
N HIS A 154 21.05 7.72 -33.92
CA HIS A 154 20.27 8.48 -34.88
C HIS A 154 18.98 8.90 -34.19
N LEU A 155 19.01 10.09 -33.56
CA LEU A 155 17.87 10.62 -32.83
C LEU A 155 16.99 11.47 -33.75
N GLU A 156 15.68 11.26 -33.66
CA GLU A 156 14.70 12.12 -34.29
C GLU A 156 14.33 13.29 -33.36
N TYR A 157 14.26 14.49 -33.93
CA TYR A 157 13.85 15.70 -33.22
C TYR A 157 12.55 16.20 -33.83
N SER A 158 11.45 15.98 -33.12
CA SER A 158 10.13 16.52 -33.42
C SER A 158 9.62 17.31 -32.22
N GLU A 159 8.59 18.12 -32.44
CA GLU A 159 7.90 18.83 -31.36
C GLU A 159 7.29 17.81 -30.38
N GLU A 160 7.56 18.00 -29.09
CA GLU A 160 7.13 17.10 -28.02
C GLU A 160 5.85 17.66 -27.39
N GLU A 161 4.69 17.23 -27.88
CA GLU A 161 3.39 17.55 -27.30
C GLU A 161 2.87 16.34 -26.53
N ILE A 162 2.59 16.52 -25.23
CA ILE A 162 1.97 15.49 -24.37
C ILE A 162 0.47 15.80 -24.31
N LYS A 163 -0.35 14.87 -24.80
CA LYS A 163 -1.82 15.00 -24.80
C LYS A 163 -2.43 14.53 -23.48
N GLY A 164 -1.85 13.50 -22.86
CA GLY A 164 -2.31 12.93 -21.60
C GLY A 164 -1.88 13.74 -20.37
N GLU A 165 -2.08 13.14 -19.19
CA GLU A 165 -1.75 13.77 -17.93
C GLU A 165 -0.24 13.78 -17.66
N ARG A 166 0.34 14.97 -17.83
CA ARG A 166 1.78 15.22 -17.82
C ARG A 166 2.48 14.71 -16.55
N SER A 167 1.86 14.78 -15.37
CA SER A 167 2.47 14.31 -14.12
C SER A 167 2.69 12.79 -14.13
N VAL A 168 1.70 12.03 -14.60
CA VAL A 168 1.75 10.56 -14.72
C VAL A 168 2.70 10.16 -15.85
N PHE A 169 2.61 10.83 -17.01
CA PHE A 169 3.49 10.57 -18.15
C PHE A 169 4.98 10.71 -17.79
N LEU A 170 5.36 11.80 -17.10
CA LEU A 170 6.74 12.01 -16.66
C LEU A 170 7.20 10.94 -15.67
N ARG A 171 6.35 10.56 -14.71
CA ARG A 171 6.65 9.47 -13.78
C ARG A 171 6.84 8.13 -14.48
N MET A 172 6.10 7.85 -15.56
CA MET A 172 6.29 6.64 -16.37
C MET A 172 7.64 6.64 -17.10
N LEU A 173 8.03 7.76 -17.72
CA LEU A 173 9.35 7.91 -18.35
C LEU A 173 10.48 7.70 -17.34
N LEU A 174 10.39 8.36 -16.19
CA LEU A 174 11.39 8.24 -15.14
C LEU A 174 11.43 6.82 -14.58
N SER A 175 10.28 6.17 -14.40
CA SER A 175 10.20 4.77 -13.97
C SER A 175 10.96 3.84 -14.94
N CYS A 176 10.75 3.99 -16.25
CA CYS A 176 11.43 3.19 -17.27
C CYS A 176 12.95 3.41 -17.26
N LEU A 177 13.41 4.67 -17.23
CA LEU A 177 14.85 4.99 -17.26
C LEU A 177 15.55 4.50 -16.00
N VAL A 178 14.98 4.79 -14.82
CA VAL A 178 15.54 4.41 -13.53
C VAL A 178 15.60 2.90 -13.40
N ASP A 179 14.55 2.17 -13.80
CA ASP A 179 14.58 0.71 -13.73
C ASP A 179 15.62 0.12 -14.68
N ALA A 180 15.80 0.71 -15.87
CA ALA A 180 16.80 0.27 -16.83
C ALA A 180 18.23 0.48 -16.32
N ASP A 181 18.56 1.67 -15.81
CA ASP A 181 19.86 1.99 -15.21
C ASP A 181 20.21 1.06 -14.05
N HIS A 182 19.27 0.91 -13.10
CA HIS A 182 19.48 0.02 -11.97
C HIS A 182 19.58 -1.45 -12.36
N THR A 183 18.79 -1.91 -13.34
CA THR A 183 18.79 -3.31 -13.75
C THR A 183 20.06 -3.65 -14.51
N ASP A 184 20.52 -2.80 -15.43
CA ASP A 184 21.79 -2.97 -16.13
C ASP A 184 22.97 -3.06 -15.14
N THR A 185 23.03 -2.09 -14.22
CA THR A 185 24.03 -2.07 -13.16
C THR A 185 23.99 -3.35 -12.31
N ALA A 186 22.78 -3.82 -11.96
CA ALA A 186 22.61 -5.02 -11.14
C ALA A 186 23.02 -6.30 -11.89
N ILE A 187 22.77 -6.38 -13.20
CA ILE A 187 23.21 -7.49 -14.06
C ILE A 187 24.75 -7.50 -14.13
N HIS A 188 25.39 -6.36 -14.37
CA HIS A 188 26.86 -6.24 -14.40
C HIS A 188 27.50 -6.77 -13.11
N TYR A 189 26.96 -6.37 -11.96
CA TYR A 189 27.44 -6.83 -10.66
C TYR A 189 26.93 -8.22 -10.23
N ARG A 190 26.32 -9.00 -11.12
CA ARG A 190 25.79 -10.35 -10.85
C ARG A 190 24.83 -10.38 -9.66
N LYS A 191 24.11 -9.27 -9.44
CA LYS A 191 23.06 -9.13 -8.43
C LYS A 191 21.67 -9.38 -9.01
N TYR A 192 21.58 -9.49 -10.33
CA TYR A 192 20.37 -9.73 -11.07
C TYR A 192 20.66 -10.68 -12.23
N PRO A 193 19.81 -11.68 -12.50
CA PRO A 193 19.99 -12.60 -13.63
C PRO A 193 19.89 -11.86 -14.97
N ALA A 194 20.83 -12.12 -15.88
CA ALA A 194 20.85 -11.48 -17.20
C ALA A 194 19.62 -11.82 -18.06
N GLU A 195 19.05 -13.01 -17.86
CA GLU A 195 17.81 -13.45 -18.52
C GLU A 195 16.76 -13.79 -17.48
N VAL A 196 15.59 -13.14 -17.60
CA VAL A 196 14.39 -13.45 -16.82
C VAL A 196 13.26 -13.70 -17.80
N SER A 197 12.69 -14.91 -17.76
CA SER A 197 11.43 -15.19 -18.43
C SER A 197 10.29 -14.88 -17.47
N PRO A 198 9.54 -13.79 -17.64
CA PRO A 198 8.44 -13.47 -16.75
C PRO A 198 7.32 -14.52 -16.92
N VAL A 199 6.72 -14.93 -15.81
CA VAL A 199 5.48 -15.71 -15.82
C VAL A 199 4.38 -14.83 -16.41
N ARG A 200 3.59 -15.37 -17.34
CA ARG A 200 2.46 -14.66 -17.96
C ARG A 200 1.18 -14.84 -17.13
N LEU A 201 0.24 -13.90 -17.26
CA LEU A 201 -1.04 -13.95 -16.54
C LEU A 201 -1.96 -15.10 -16.94
N CYS A 202 -1.90 -15.60 -18.18
CA CYS A 202 -2.70 -16.76 -18.65
C CYS A 202 -4.13 -16.73 -18.07
N ALA A 203 -4.82 -15.61 -18.28
CA ALA A 203 -6.02 -15.26 -17.52
C ALA A 203 -7.14 -16.30 -17.71
N ALA A 204 -7.31 -16.79 -18.93
CA ALA A 204 -8.27 -17.83 -19.29
C ALA A 204 -8.02 -19.15 -18.53
N GLU A 205 -6.76 -19.60 -18.51
CA GLU A 205 -6.37 -20.84 -17.83
C GLU A 205 -6.54 -20.74 -16.31
N ARG A 206 -6.20 -19.59 -15.73
CA ARG A 206 -6.38 -19.31 -14.29
C ARG A 206 -7.85 -19.16 -13.92
N LEU A 207 -8.67 -18.58 -14.79
CA LEU A 207 -10.13 -18.52 -14.61
C LEU A 207 -10.73 -19.94 -14.60
N ALA A 208 -10.35 -20.78 -15.57
CA ALA A 208 -10.80 -22.16 -15.63
C ALA A 208 -10.33 -23.00 -14.41
N GLN A 209 -9.16 -22.70 -13.84
CA GLN A 209 -8.72 -23.32 -12.59
C GLN A 209 -9.55 -22.87 -11.40
N LEU A 210 -9.84 -21.57 -11.29
CA LEU A 210 -10.69 -21.02 -10.23
C LEU A 210 -12.10 -21.59 -10.30
N ASP A 211 -12.69 -21.68 -11.49
CA ASP A 211 -14.01 -22.29 -11.71
C ASP A 211 -14.07 -23.74 -11.22
N ARG A 212 -13.03 -24.54 -11.52
CA ARG A 212 -12.93 -25.92 -11.01
C ARG A 212 -12.86 -25.96 -9.48
N HIS A 213 -12.06 -25.09 -8.88
CA HIS A 213 -11.95 -25.02 -7.42
C HIS A 213 -13.28 -24.67 -6.75
N ILE A 214 -14.02 -23.70 -7.29
CA ILE A 214 -15.33 -23.28 -6.77
C ILE A 214 -16.36 -24.41 -6.94
N ALA A 215 -16.34 -25.12 -8.07
CA ALA A 215 -17.21 -26.29 -8.28
C ALA A 215 -16.93 -27.41 -7.26
N GLU A 216 -15.67 -27.69 -6.94
CA GLU A 216 -15.29 -28.66 -5.91
C GLU A 216 -15.73 -28.24 -4.50
N LEU A 217 -15.62 -26.95 -4.15
CA LEU A 217 -16.10 -26.43 -2.87
C LEU A 217 -17.63 -26.59 -2.74
N LYS A 218 -18.37 -26.33 -3.82
CA LYS A 218 -19.83 -26.52 -3.86
C LYS A 218 -20.22 -27.98 -3.61
N GLN A 219 -19.44 -28.95 -4.08
CA GLN A 219 -19.71 -30.38 -3.84
C GLN A 219 -19.44 -30.82 -2.39
N LYS A 220 -18.57 -30.10 -1.66
CA LYS A 220 -18.20 -30.41 -0.26
C LYS A 220 -19.00 -29.64 0.77
N GLY A 221 -19.61 -28.52 0.39
CA GLY A 221 -20.37 -27.63 1.29
C GLY A 221 -21.77 -28.13 1.61
N ALA A 222 -22.36 -27.57 2.67
CA ALA A 222 -23.77 -27.78 2.98
C ALA A 222 -24.66 -27.14 1.89
N ASP A 223 -25.73 -27.82 1.50
CA ASP A 223 -26.72 -27.27 0.56
C ASP A 223 -27.69 -26.35 1.31
N ASP A 224 -27.23 -25.14 1.58
CA ASP A 224 -28.00 -24.10 2.27
C ASP A 224 -28.19 -22.85 1.39
N TYR A 225 -29.13 -22.00 1.80
CA TYR A 225 -29.48 -20.77 1.07
C TYR A 225 -28.28 -19.80 0.93
N ARG A 226 -27.36 -19.79 1.90
CA ARG A 226 -26.17 -18.93 1.89
C ARG A 226 -25.18 -19.38 0.82
N ASN A 227 -24.92 -20.68 0.71
CA ASN A 227 -24.05 -21.25 -0.31
C ASN A 227 -24.65 -21.11 -1.72
N ALA A 228 -25.97 -21.16 -1.85
CA ALA A 228 -26.67 -20.83 -3.08
C ALA A 228 -26.45 -19.36 -3.50
N LEU A 229 -26.62 -18.40 -2.58
CA LEU A 229 -26.35 -16.98 -2.83
C LEU A 229 -24.89 -16.69 -3.19
N ARG A 230 -23.93 -17.36 -2.52
CA ARG A 230 -22.50 -17.24 -2.84
C ARG A 230 -22.18 -17.76 -4.24
N SER A 231 -22.83 -18.86 -4.65
CA SER A 231 -22.69 -19.41 -6.00
C SER A 231 -23.28 -18.46 -7.06
N GLU A 232 -24.45 -17.88 -6.78
CA GLU A 232 -25.09 -16.89 -7.65
C GLU A 232 -24.23 -15.62 -7.78
N MET A 233 -23.65 -15.12 -6.68
CA MET A 233 -22.71 -14.00 -6.70
C MET A 233 -21.46 -14.31 -7.53
N TYR A 234 -20.88 -15.50 -7.37
CA TYR A 234 -19.70 -15.91 -8.14
C TYR A 234 -19.98 -15.87 -9.64
N LEU A 235 -21.08 -16.48 -10.09
CA LEU A 235 -21.48 -16.49 -11.49
C LEU A 235 -21.81 -15.08 -12.00
N ALA A 236 -22.55 -14.29 -11.21
CA ALA A 236 -22.90 -12.92 -11.57
C ALA A 236 -21.65 -12.04 -11.78
N CYS A 237 -20.64 -12.18 -10.91
CA CYS A 237 -19.37 -11.46 -11.09
C CYS A 237 -18.58 -11.98 -12.29
N ARG A 238 -18.41 -13.30 -12.41
CA ARG A 238 -17.64 -13.93 -13.48
C ARG A 238 -18.19 -13.57 -14.87
N ASP A 239 -19.50 -13.62 -15.02
CA ASP A 239 -20.19 -13.46 -16.30
C ASP A 239 -20.58 -11.98 -16.57
N ALA A 240 -20.23 -11.04 -15.68
CA ALA A 240 -20.53 -9.63 -15.85
C ALA A 240 -19.75 -9.04 -17.03
N ASP A 241 -20.50 -8.51 -17.99
CA ASP A 241 -19.97 -7.86 -19.18
C ASP A 241 -19.97 -6.33 -19.01
N ILE A 242 -18.81 -5.77 -18.66
CA ILE A 242 -18.62 -4.34 -18.40
C ILE A 242 -17.50 -3.79 -19.28
N ASP A 243 -17.80 -2.77 -20.07
CA ASP A 243 -16.82 -2.12 -20.97
C ASP A 243 -16.13 -0.89 -20.34
N LEU A 244 -16.75 -0.25 -19.36
CA LEU A 244 -16.18 0.91 -18.66
C LEU A 244 -14.87 0.58 -17.95
N GLY A 245 -13.98 1.57 -17.74
CA GLY A 245 -12.66 1.35 -17.14
C GLY A 245 -12.66 1.22 -15.60
N ILE A 246 -13.76 1.59 -14.95
CA ILE A 246 -13.93 1.54 -13.50
C ILE A 246 -15.30 0.96 -13.20
N THR A 247 -15.40 0.02 -12.26
CA THR A 247 -16.64 -0.56 -11.77
C THR A 247 -16.60 -0.73 -10.25
N SER A 248 -17.75 -0.93 -9.63
CA SER A 248 -17.87 -1.26 -8.21
C SER A 248 -18.49 -2.64 -8.00
N CYS A 249 -18.14 -3.25 -6.86
CA CYS A 249 -18.79 -4.47 -6.38
C CYS A 249 -19.08 -4.31 -4.89
N ASP A 250 -20.21 -3.69 -4.58
CA ASP A 250 -20.69 -3.68 -3.20
C ASP A 250 -21.40 -4.99 -2.90
N SER A 251 -20.89 -5.71 -1.91
CA SER A 251 -21.55 -6.91 -1.41
C SER A 251 -21.22 -7.06 0.07
N PRO A 252 -22.18 -7.47 0.92
CA PRO A 252 -21.93 -7.62 2.35
C PRO A 252 -20.76 -8.55 2.66
N VAL A 253 -20.21 -8.42 3.87
CA VAL A 253 -19.10 -9.24 4.34
C VAL A 253 -19.51 -10.71 4.33
N GLY A 254 -18.59 -11.62 3.98
CA GLY A 254 -18.88 -13.07 3.99
C GLY A 254 -19.66 -13.59 2.77
N SER A 255 -19.86 -12.77 1.75
CA SER A 255 -20.53 -13.11 0.48
C SER A 255 -19.67 -13.90 -0.53
N GLY A 256 -18.39 -14.14 -0.25
CA GLY A 256 -17.47 -14.80 -1.20
C GLY A 256 -16.83 -13.84 -2.22
N LYS A 257 -16.86 -12.53 -1.95
CA LYS A 257 -16.32 -11.46 -2.80
C LYS A 257 -14.92 -11.70 -3.34
N THR A 258 -14.00 -12.18 -2.49
CA THR A 258 -12.59 -12.35 -2.85
C THR A 258 -12.39 -13.22 -4.11
N THR A 259 -13.12 -14.34 -4.22
CA THR A 259 -13.03 -15.24 -5.39
C THR A 259 -13.95 -14.80 -6.53
N ALA A 260 -15.13 -14.24 -6.23
CA ALA A 260 -16.06 -13.74 -7.24
C ALA A 260 -15.48 -12.56 -8.04
N VAL A 261 -14.88 -11.57 -7.34
CA VAL A 261 -14.22 -10.42 -7.98
C VAL A 261 -12.97 -10.88 -8.72
N MET A 262 -12.19 -11.84 -8.18
CA MET A 262 -11.04 -12.39 -8.92
C MET A 262 -11.46 -13.06 -10.24
N ALA A 263 -12.56 -13.82 -10.25
CA ALA A 263 -13.09 -14.41 -11.48
C ALA A 263 -13.46 -13.33 -12.51
N HIS A 264 -14.09 -12.24 -12.05
CA HIS A 264 -14.38 -11.09 -12.89
C HIS A 264 -13.11 -10.43 -13.45
N LEU A 265 -12.10 -10.18 -12.62
CA LEU A 265 -10.83 -9.60 -13.06
C LEU A 265 -10.12 -10.47 -14.10
N LEU A 266 -10.13 -11.80 -13.93
CA LEU A 266 -9.54 -12.73 -14.90
C LEU A 266 -10.30 -12.72 -16.22
N ALA A 267 -11.64 -12.72 -16.19
CA ALA A 267 -12.47 -12.60 -17.39
C ALA A 267 -12.22 -11.27 -18.12
N GLN A 268 -12.14 -10.16 -17.38
CA GLN A 268 -11.82 -8.85 -17.94
C GLN A 268 -10.37 -8.77 -18.45
N ALA A 269 -9.43 -9.45 -17.79
CA ALA A 269 -8.05 -9.52 -18.24
C ALA A 269 -7.90 -10.29 -19.55
N GLU A 270 -8.63 -11.40 -19.70
CA GLU A 270 -8.72 -12.12 -20.97
C GLU A 270 -9.35 -11.24 -22.07
N LYS A 271 -10.52 -10.65 -21.79
CA LYS A 271 -11.26 -9.81 -22.75
C LYS A 271 -10.45 -8.59 -23.22
N ARG A 272 -9.74 -7.93 -22.32
CA ARG A 272 -9.01 -6.66 -22.59
C ARG A 272 -7.53 -6.87 -22.91
N GLY A 273 -7.01 -8.10 -22.85
CA GLY A 273 -5.60 -8.39 -23.04
C GLY A 273 -4.69 -7.83 -21.93
N LEU A 274 -5.19 -7.75 -20.70
CA LEU A 274 -4.45 -7.23 -19.56
C LEU A 274 -3.31 -8.18 -19.18
N ARG A 275 -2.19 -7.61 -18.77
CA ARG A 275 -0.97 -8.36 -18.47
C ARG A 275 -0.83 -8.75 -17.00
N ARG A 276 -1.55 -8.09 -16.07
CA ARG A 276 -1.44 -8.31 -14.62
C ARG A 276 -2.73 -8.02 -13.85
N ILE A 277 -2.78 -8.52 -12.61
CA ILE A 277 -3.80 -8.22 -11.62
C ILE A 277 -3.14 -7.71 -10.33
N PHE A 278 -3.58 -6.55 -9.83
CA PHE A 278 -3.24 -6.03 -8.52
C PHE A 278 -4.42 -6.21 -7.57
N VAL A 279 -4.15 -6.73 -6.37
CA VAL A 279 -5.13 -6.81 -5.28
C VAL A 279 -4.63 -5.90 -4.15
N VAL A 280 -5.29 -4.76 -3.98
CA VAL A 280 -4.95 -3.71 -3.04
C VAL A 280 -5.82 -3.86 -1.79
N LEU A 281 -5.20 -4.23 -0.67
CA LEU A 281 -5.85 -4.44 0.63
C LEU A 281 -5.59 -3.25 1.58
N PRO A 282 -6.53 -2.88 2.46
CA PRO A 282 -6.34 -1.73 3.36
C PRO A 282 -5.31 -2.00 4.47
N PHE A 283 -5.18 -3.25 4.94
CA PHE A 283 -4.36 -3.61 6.09
C PHE A 283 -3.40 -4.78 5.79
N THR A 284 -2.24 -4.76 6.44
CA THR A 284 -1.21 -5.81 6.30
C THR A 284 -1.64 -7.17 6.86
N ASN A 285 -2.48 -7.19 7.89
CA ASN A 285 -2.86 -8.42 8.60
C ASN A 285 -3.66 -9.41 7.73
N ILE A 286 -4.20 -8.96 6.59
CA ILE A 286 -5.08 -9.73 5.71
C ILE A 286 -4.32 -10.34 4.52
N ILE A 287 -3.12 -9.82 4.23
CA ILE A 287 -2.41 -10.13 3.01
C ILE A 287 -2.10 -11.63 2.92
N LYS A 288 -1.55 -12.22 3.98
CA LYS A 288 -1.20 -13.66 4.02
C LYS A 288 -2.41 -14.54 3.68
N GLN A 289 -3.59 -14.24 4.23
CA GLN A 289 -4.81 -15.01 3.94
C GLN A 289 -5.21 -14.92 2.47
N SER A 290 -5.24 -13.72 1.89
CA SER A 290 -5.57 -13.54 0.48
C SER A 290 -4.53 -14.18 -0.44
N VAL A 291 -3.24 -14.02 -0.12
CA VAL A 291 -2.13 -14.65 -0.85
C VAL A 291 -2.25 -16.17 -0.82
N ASP A 292 -2.49 -16.77 0.34
CA ASP A 292 -2.64 -18.23 0.48
C ASP A 292 -3.83 -18.75 -0.34
N ILE A 293 -4.95 -18.03 -0.35
CA ILE A 293 -6.12 -18.36 -1.17
C ILE A 293 -5.73 -18.32 -2.66
N TYR A 294 -5.12 -17.23 -3.14
CA TYR A 294 -4.76 -17.11 -4.55
C TYR A 294 -3.68 -18.10 -4.98
N ARG A 295 -2.68 -18.37 -4.14
CA ARG A 295 -1.67 -19.41 -4.41
C ARG A 295 -2.29 -20.79 -4.53
N LYS A 296 -3.29 -21.10 -3.69
CA LYS A 296 -4.01 -22.36 -3.73
C LYS A 296 -4.88 -22.50 -4.98
N THR A 297 -5.45 -21.41 -5.49
CA THR A 297 -6.50 -21.47 -6.53
C THR A 297 -6.06 -21.05 -7.93
N LEU A 298 -4.95 -20.32 -8.09
CA LEU A 298 -4.55 -19.69 -9.35
C LEU A 298 -3.18 -20.13 -9.91
N VAL A 299 -2.46 -21.00 -9.19
CA VAL A 299 -1.15 -21.50 -9.63
C VAL A 299 -1.32 -22.70 -10.56
N LEU A 300 -0.85 -22.58 -11.80
CA LEU A 300 -0.97 -23.63 -12.80
C LEU A 300 0.08 -24.73 -12.60
N PRO A 301 -0.14 -25.96 -13.10
CA PRO A 301 0.85 -27.03 -13.00
C PRO A 301 2.21 -26.65 -13.57
N GLY A 302 3.27 -26.82 -12.77
CA GLY A 302 4.66 -26.50 -13.15
C GLY A 302 5.11 -25.08 -12.81
N GLU A 303 4.23 -24.21 -12.34
CA GLU A 303 4.58 -22.88 -11.84
C GLU A 303 4.96 -22.90 -10.35
N LYS A 304 5.79 -21.94 -9.94
CA LYS A 304 6.06 -21.69 -8.52
C LYS A 304 5.10 -20.64 -7.98
N ALA A 305 4.53 -20.90 -6.81
CA ALA A 305 3.47 -20.08 -6.24
C ALA A 305 3.90 -18.62 -5.99
N GLU A 306 5.17 -18.41 -5.61
CA GLU A 306 5.76 -17.10 -5.32
C GLU A 306 6.05 -16.28 -6.59
N GLU A 307 6.26 -16.96 -7.73
CA GLU A 307 6.49 -16.30 -9.03
C GLU A 307 5.16 -15.87 -9.69
N VAL A 308 4.05 -16.51 -9.31
CA VAL A 308 2.68 -16.22 -9.80
C VAL A 308 1.98 -15.18 -8.93
N VAL A 309 1.97 -15.41 -7.61
CA VAL A 309 1.30 -14.56 -6.61
C VAL A 309 2.36 -13.97 -5.69
N ALA A 310 2.69 -12.71 -5.97
CA ALA A 310 3.66 -11.94 -5.21
C ALA A 310 2.99 -11.17 -4.06
N GLU A 311 3.61 -11.22 -2.89
CA GLU A 311 3.15 -10.54 -1.69
C GLU A 311 3.98 -9.26 -1.47
N LEU A 312 3.40 -8.09 -1.70
CA LEU A 312 4.10 -6.81 -1.52
C LEU A 312 3.42 -5.93 -0.48
N HIS A 313 4.00 -5.76 0.68
CA HIS A 313 3.63 -4.67 1.60
C HIS A 313 4.81 -3.72 1.81
N HIS A 314 4.58 -2.53 2.40
CA HIS A 314 5.64 -1.56 2.77
C HIS A 314 6.79 -2.15 3.63
N ARG A 315 6.65 -3.40 4.08
CA ARG A 315 7.66 -4.18 4.82
C ARG A 315 8.31 -5.31 4.00
N ALA A 316 7.95 -5.48 2.72
CA ALA A 316 8.33 -6.63 1.86
C ALA A 316 9.48 -6.31 0.88
N ASP A 317 10.07 -5.11 0.93
CA ASP A 317 11.20 -4.73 0.04
C ASP A 317 12.49 -5.57 0.25
N PHE A 318 12.44 -6.66 1.03
CA PHE A 318 13.59 -7.43 1.51
C PHE A 318 13.38 -8.96 1.50
N GLU A 319 12.59 -9.50 0.56
CA GLU A 319 12.54 -10.95 0.27
C GLU A 319 13.91 -11.52 -0.17
N SER A 320 14.00 -12.86 -0.27
CA SER A 320 15.22 -13.59 -0.70
C SER A 320 15.84 -12.98 -1.97
N LYS A 321 17.18 -12.93 -2.08
CA LYS A 321 17.89 -12.30 -3.22
C LYS A 321 17.37 -12.75 -4.60
N GLU A 322 16.87 -13.99 -4.70
CA GLU A 322 16.44 -14.61 -5.95
C GLU A 322 15.01 -14.23 -6.36
N THR A 323 14.07 -14.03 -5.43
CA THR A 323 12.66 -13.63 -5.72
C THR A 323 12.36 -12.15 -5.50
N ARG A 324 13.22 -11.42 -4.77
CA ARG A 324 13.08 -9.99 -4.42
C ARG A 324 12.80 -9.08 -5.62
N HIS A 325 13.30 -9.43 -6.79
CA HIS A 325 13.11 -8.61 -7.97
C HIS A 325 11.72 -8.72 -8.61
N LEU A 326 11.06 -9.87 -8.51
CA LEU A 326 9.74 -10.07 -9.11
C LEU A 326 8.67 -9.33 -8.30
N THR A 327 8.76 -9.40 -6.97
CA THR A 327 7.84 -8.78 -6.02
C THR A 327 8.06 -7.27 -5.88
N ALA A 328 9.32 -6.82 -5.72
CA ALA A 328 9.63 -5.39 -5.53
C ALA A 328 9.39 -4.55 -6.79
N LEU A 329 9.48 -5.15 -7.98
CA LEU A 329 9.32 -4.45 -9.25
C LEU A 329 7.92 -4.61 -9.87
N TRP A 330 6.93 -5.19 -9.19
CA TRP A 330 5.59 -5.42 -9.76
C TRP A 330 5.58 -6.29 -11.05
N ARG A 331 6.47 -7.28 -11.14
CA ARG A 331 6.61 -8.10 -12.35
C ARG A 331 5.75 -9.36 -12.35
N ALA A 332 5.35 -9.87 -11.19
CA ALA A 332 4.52 -11.06 -11.07
C ALA A 332 3.14 -10.87 -11.73
N PRO A 333 2.51 -11.94 -12.24
CA PRO A 333 1.16 -11.87 -12.82
C PRO A 333 0.10 -11.33 -11.86
N ILE A 334 0.16 -11.74 -10.60
CA ILE A 334 -0.79 -11.36 -9.56
C ILE A 334 -0.01 -10.77 -8.39
N ILE A 335 -0.31 -9.53 -8.02
CA ILE A 335 0.39 -8.79 -6.97
C ILE A 335 -0.62 -8.44 -5.89
N VAL A 336 -0.44 -9.00 -4.69
CA VAL A 336 -1.25 -8.65 -3.52
C VAL A 336 -0.47 -7.62 -2.71
N THR A 337 -1.04 -6.43 -2.52
CA THR A 337 -0.35 -5.31 -1.88
C THR A 337 -1.24 -4.51 -0.94
N THR A 338 -0.62 -3.68 -0.09
CA THR A 338 -1.35 -2.70 0.73
C THR A 338 -1.71 -1.44 -0.04
N ALA A 339 -2.81 -0.77 0.33
CA ALA A 339 -3.14 0.57 -0.13
C ALA A 339 -2.00 1.59 0.08
N VAL A 340 -1.27 1.51 1.20
CA VAL A 340 -0.08 2.32 1.47
C VAL A 340 0.95 2.14 0.35
N ALA A 341 1.39 0.90 0.11
CA ALA A 341 2.45 0.63 -0.85
C ALA A 341 2.03 0.94 -2.29
N PHE A 342 0.77 0.65 -2.64
CA PHE A 342 0.24 0.92 -3.96
C PHE A 342 0.08 2.43 -4.23
N PHE A 343 -0.69 3.15 -3.41
CA PHE A 343 -0.98 4.56 -3.65
C PHE A 343 0.22 5.48 -3.36
N GLU A 344 1.09 5.17 -2.38
CA GLU A 344 2.33 5.94 -2.22
C GLU A 344 3.31 5.71 -3.37
N THR A 345 3.27 4.57 -4.08
CA THR A 345 4.01 4.41 -5.35
C THR A 345 3.48 5.36 -6.41
N LEU A 346 2.16 5.52 -6.53
CA LEU A 346 1.57 6.48 -7.47
C LEU A 346 1.99 7.92 -7.13
N ALA A 347 2.11 8.25 -5.85
CA ALA A 347 2.54 9.57 -5.38
C ALA A 347 4.06 9.80 -5.40
N SER A 348 4.86 8.76 -5.62
CA SER A 348 6.30 8.80 -5.33
C SER A 348 7.08 9.65 -6.33
N ASN A 349 8.11 10.30 -5.81
CA ASN A 349 9.17 10.96 -6.56
C ASN A 349 10.52 10.24 -6.38
N SER A 350 10.66 9.46 -5.31
CA SER A 350 11.84 8.67 -5.00
C SER A 350 12.08 7.57 -6.04
N THR A 351 13.24 7.60 -6.69
CA THR A 351 13.65 6.67 -7.77
C THR A 351 13.52 5.19 -7.37
N ALA A 352 13.91 4.84 -6.13
CA ALA A 352 13.83 3.48 -5.61
C ALA A 352 12.40 2.91 -5.57
N THR A 353 11.41 3.74 -5.28
CA THR A 353 9.99 3.33 -5.30
C THR A 353 9.44 3.40 -6.71
N LEU A 354 9.72 4.49 -7.43
CA LEU A 354 9.12 4.80 -8.72
C LEU A 354 9.51 3.81 -9.81
N ARG A 355 10.68 3.16 -9.74
CA ARG A 355 11.14 2.19 -10.75
C ARG A 355 10.18 1.03 -11.04
N ARG A 356 9.22 0.75 -10.16
CA ARG A 356 8.20 -0.30 -10.37
C ARG A 356 6.94 0.19 -11.11
N LEU A 357 6.73 1.50 -11.20
CA LEU A 357 5.48 2.10 -11.67
C LEU A 357 5.15 1.75 -13.13
N HIS A 358 6.14 1.64 -14.01
CA HIS A 358 5.95 1.27 -15.41
C HIS A 358 5.40 -0.15 -15.61
N GLU A 359 5.26 -0.97 -14.56
CA GLU A 359 4.59 -2.27 -14.67
C GLU A 359 3.06 -2.20 -14.46
N LEU A 360 2.52 -1.03 -14.09
CA LEU A 360 1.10 -0.80 -13.86
C LEU A 360 0.24 -0.77 -15.13
N PRO A 361 0.65 -0.13 -16.26
CA PRO A 361 -0.18 -0.07 -17.47
C PRO A 361 -0.65 -1.45 -17.96
N GLY A 362 -1.91 -1.52 -18.41
CA GLY A 362 -2.50 -2.77 -18.88
C GLY A 362 -2.84 -3.77 -17.76
N SER A 363 -3.16 -3.29 -16.57
CA SER A 363 -3.47 -4.16 -15.42
C SER A 363 -4.93 -4.06 -14.98
N ALA A 364 -5.45 -5.13 -14.39
CA ALA A 364 -6.67 -5.07 -13.59
C ALA A 364 -6.29 -4.75 -12.14
N ILE A 365 -7.01 -3.86 -11.48
CA ILE A 365 -6.74 -3.43 -10.11
C ILE A 365 -8.01 -3.60 -9.28
N PHE A 366 -7.91 -4.41 -8.24
CA PHE A 366 -8.96 -4.63 -7.26
C PHE A 366 -8.59 -3.92 -5.97
N VAL A 367 -9.33 -2.86 -5.64
CA VAL A 367 -9.25 -2.21 -4.34
C VAL A 367 -10.30 -2.84 -3.43
N ASP A 368 -9.85 -3.77 -2.58
CA ASP A 368 -10.71 -4.41 -1.58
C ASP A 368 -10.93 -3.47 -0.41
N GLU A 369 -12.14 -3.51 0.14
CA GLU A 369 -12.62 -2.57 1.15
C GLU A 369 -12.20 -1.12 0.82
N SER A 370 -12.58 -0.66 -0.37
CA SER A 370 -12.17 0.65 -0.93
C SER A 370 -12.40 1.84 0.00
N HIS A 371 -13.38 1.75 0.90
CA HIS A 371 -13.64 2.71 1.96
C HIS A 371 -12.52 2.87 3.00
N ALA A 372 -11.77 1.79 3.25
CA ALA A 372 -10.70 1.71 4.25
C ALA A 372 -9.32 1.90 3.62
N ALA A 373 -9.22 1.94 2.29
CA ALA A 373 -7.96 2.03 1.57
C ALA A 373 -7.22 3.35 1.86
N LEU A 374 -7.96 4.47 1.96
CA LEU A 374 -7.39 5.81 2.08
C LEU A 374 -8.20 6.71 3.03
N PRO A 375 -7.54 7.58 3.82
CA PRO A 375 -8.21 8.67 4.52
C PRO A 375 -8.96 9.61 3.56
N ALA A 376 -10.08 10.19 4.02
CA ALA A 376 -10.94 11.06 3.22
C ALA A 376 -10.17 12.15 2.46
N LYS A 377 -9.22 12.82 3.13
CA LYS A 377 -8.37 13.88 2.56
C LYS A 377 -7.50 13.46 1.37
N LEU A 378 -7.20 12.15 1.22
CA LEU A 378 -6.38 11.63 0.13
C LEU A 378 -7.22 11.12 -1.05
N LEU A 379 -8.52 10.89 -0.85
CA LEU A 379 -9.43 10.37 -1.88
C LEU A 379 -9.50 11.26 -3.14
N PRO A 380 -9.50 12.61 -3.07
CA PRO A 380 -9.60 13.43 -4.29
C PRO A 380 -8.45 13.20 -5.28
N ILE A 381 -7.21 13.16 -4.79
CA ILE A 381 -6.02 12.94 -5.63
C ILE A 381 -5.92 11.47 -6.07
N ALA A 382 -6.25 10.52 -5.19
CA ALA A 382 -6.28 9.11 -5.57
C ALA A 382 -7.34 8.81 -6.63
N TRP A 383 -8.54 9.40 -6.51
CA TRP A 383 -9.59 9.29 -7.51
C TRP A 383 -9.16 9.88 -8.85
N ARG A 384 -8.46 11.03 -8.84
CA ARG A 384 -7.84 11.56 -10.06
C ARG A 384 -6.89 10.55 -10.70
N TRP A 385 -5.95 9.96 -9.95
CA TRP A 385 -5.05 8.95 -10.51
C TRP A 385 -5.79 7.72 -11.06
N ILE A 386 -6.80 7.22 -10.35
CA ILE A 386 -7.61 6.08 -10.81
C ILE A 386 -8.21 6.38 -12.19
N ASN A 387 -8.81 7.56 -12.37
CA ASN A 387 -9.38 7.96 -13.66
C ASN A 387 -8.33 8.10 -14.75
N ILE A 388 -7.16 8.67 -14.44
CA ILE A 388 -6.05 8.82 -15.40
C ILE A 388 -5.56 7.46 -15.86
N TYR A 389 -5.27 6.53 -14.93
CA TYR A 389 -4.81 5.19 -15.29
C TYR A 389 -5.87 4.39 -16.05
N ALA A 390 -7.15 4.57 -15.72
CA ALA A 390 -8.24 3.94 -16.45
C ALA A 390 -8.38 4.48 -17.88
N ALA A 391 -8.28 5.81 -18.06
CA ALA A 391 -8.51 6.48 -19.33
C ALA A 391 -7.29 6.47 -20.27
N GLU A 392 -6.07 6.55 -19.75
CA GLU A 392 -4.86 6.75 -20.55
C GLU A 392 -3.96 5.53 -20.63
N TRP A 393 -4.05 4.59 -19.69
CA TRP A 393 -3.08 3.48 -19.53
C TRP A 393 -3.73 2.08 -19.53
N ASN A 394 -4.96 2.00 -20.05
CA ASN A 394 -5.75 0.77 -20.18
C ASN A 394 -5.79 -0.08 -18.89
N CYS A 395 -5.91 0.60 -17.74
CA CYS A 395 -6.09 -0.07 -16.45
C CYS A 395 -7.58 -0.28 -16.18
N TYR A 396 -7.93 -1.45 -15.65
CA TYR A 396 -9.31 -1.77 -15.30
C TYR A 396 -9.48 -1.84 -13.78
N TRP A 397 -10.37 -1.04 -13.20
CA TRP A 397 -10.51 -0.92 -11.75
C TRP A 397 -11.81 -1.53 -11.24
N VAL A 398 -11.70 -2.34 -10.20
CA VAL A 398 -12.83 -2.81 -9.39
C VAL A 398 -12.70 -2.25 -7.98
N LEU A 399 -13.64 -1.40 -7.59
CA LEU A 399 -13.76 -0.87 -6.23
C LEU A 399 -14.79 -1.70 -5.47
N ALA A 400 -14.35 -2.53 -4.52
CA ALA A 400 -15.27 -3.37 -3.77
C ALA A 400 -15.32 -2.96 -2.31
N SER A 401 -16.52 -3.02 -1.72
CA SER A 401 -16.76 -2.58 -0.35
C SER A 401 -17.83 -3.43 0.33
N GLY A 402 -17.61 -3.80 1.58
CA GLY A 402 -18.64 -4.39 2.45
C GLY A 402 -19.73 -3.39 2.85
N SER A 403 -19.44 -2.09 2.72
CA SER A 403 -20.20 -1.02 3.36
C SER A 403 -20.81 0.01 2.41
N LEU A 404 -21.03 -0.26 1.11
CA LEU A 404 -21.68 0.72 0.18
C LEU A 404 -21.06 2.14 0.24
N ASN A 405 -19.73 2.25 0.22
CA ASN A 405 -19.05 3.55 0.20
C ASN A 405 -18.68 3.92 -1.23
N ARG A 406 -19.48 4.82 -1.81
CA ARG A 406 -19.33 5.34 -3.16
C ARG A 406 -18.73 6.73 -3.11
N PHE A 407 -17.51 6.85 -2.59
CA PHE A 407 -16.85 8.15 -2.43
C PHE A 407 -16.77 8.96 -3.75
N TRP A 408 -16.77 8.28 -4.90
CA TRP A 408 -16.79 8.90 -6.23
C TRP A 408 -18.12 9.60 -6.58
N THR A 409 -19.15 9.49 -5.74
CA THR A 409 -20.39 10.28 -5.88
C THR A 409 -20.39 11.54 -5.02
N ILE A 410 -19.35 11.74 -4.19
CA ILE A 410 -19.21 12.92 -3.33
C ILE A 410 -18.54 14.04 -4.15
N PRO A 411 -19.20 15.20 -4.38
CA PRO A 411 -18.68 16.26 -5.26
C PRO A 411 -17.28 16.77 -4.88
N GLU A 412 -16.99 16.86 -3.58
CA GLU A 412 -15.70 17.32 -3.05
C GLU A 412 -14.55 16.35 -3.37
N ILE A 413 -14.86 15.09 -3.66
CA ILE A 413 -13.89 14.06 -4.04
C ILE A 413 -13.84 13.89 -5.55
N ALA A 414 -15.00 13.75 -6.19
CA ALA A 414 -15.09 13.48 -7.62
C ALA A 414 -14.70 14.69 -8.49
N GLY A 415 -14.93 15.90 -7.97
CA GLY A 415 -14.85 17.13 -8.74
C GLY A 415 -16.04 17.28 -9.70
N SER A 416 -16.28 18.50 -10.18
CA SER A 416 -17.36 18.82 -11.11
C SER A 416 -17.13 18.31 -12.54
N GLU A 417 -15.90 17.97 -12.90
CA GLU A 417 -15.49 17.62 -14.27
C GLU A 417 -15.56 16.09 -14.57
N ASN A 418 -15.65 15.23 -13.54
CA ASN A 418 -15.49 13.78 -13.68
C ASN A 418 -16.68 12.97 -13.14
N SER A 419 -17.90 13.26 -13.61
CA SER A 419 -19.04 12.36 -13.39
C SER A 419 -18.96 11.15 -14.33
N HIS A 420 -17.92 10.32 -14.17
CA HIS A 420 -17.87 9.03 -14.83
C HIS A 420 -18.81 8.08 -14.09
N SER A 421 -19.74 7.47 -14.82
CA SER A 421 -20.59 6.41 -14.27
C SER A 421 -19.71 5.24 -13.84
N VAL A 422 -19.79 4.86 -12.57
CA VAL A 422 -19.18 3.63 -12.04
C VAL A 422 -20.29 2.58 -11.92
N PRO A 423 -20.43 1.66 -12.89
CA PRO A 423 -21.45 0.62 -12.84
C PRO A 423 -21.16 -0.39 -11.74
N GLU A 424 -22.21 -1.04 -11.24
CA GLU A 424 -22.09 -2.15 -10.30
C GLU A 424 -22.00 -3.49 -11.05
N ILE A 425 -21.09 -4.36 -10.61
CA ILE A 425 -20.96 -5.73 -11.13
C ILE A 425 -22.20 -6.56 -10.82
N ILE A 426 -22.73 -6.42 -9.60
CA ILE A 426 -23.89 -7.19 -9.17
C ILE A 426 -25.17 -6.37 -9.25
N ALA A 427 -26.23 -7.01 -9.74
CA ALA A 427 -27.56 -6.41 -9.79
C ALA A 427 -28.09 -6.08 -8.38
N ASP A 428 -28.86 -5.00 -8.28
CA ASP A 428 -29.42 -4.51 -7.02
C ASP A 428 -30.28 -5.57 -6.30
N GLU A 429 -30.95 -6.43 -7.03
CA GLU A 429 -31.79 -7.49 -6.46
C GLU A 429 -30.96 -8.54 -5.71
N LEU A 430 -29.88 -9.03 -6.33
CA LEU A 430 -28.96 -9.98 -5.69
C LEU A 430 -28.30 -9.34 -4.46
N ARG A 431 -27.89 -8.08 -4.57
CA ARG A 431 -27.34 -7.30 -3.45
C ARG A 431 -28.32 -7.19 -2.29
N ARG A 432 -29.61 -6.87 -2.55
CA ARG A 432 -30.65 -6.82 -1.51
C ARG A 432 -30.82 -8.17 -0.83
N ARG A 433 -30.88 -9.26 -1.59
CA ARG A 433 -30.98 -10.62 -1.05
C ARG A 433 -29.79 -11.00 -0.17
N LEU A 434 -28.56 -10.62 -0.58
CA LEU A 434 -27.36 -10.78 0.23
C LEU A 434 -27.40 -9.91 1.51
N ALA A 435 -27.93 -8.69 1.43
CA ALA A 435 -28.00 -7.75 2.56
C ALA A 435 -29.07 -8.13 3.60
N VAL A 436 -30.20 -8.71 3.19
CA VAL A 436 -31.27 -9.17 4.10
C VAL A 436 -30.74 -10.19 5.11
N TYR A 437 -29.81 -11.04 4.69
CA TYR A 437 -29.15 -12.01 5.58
C TYR A 437 -28.31 -11.33 6.68
N GLU A 438 -27.63 -10.21 6.36
CA GLU A 438 -26.83 -9.48 7.35
C GLU A 438 -27.68 -8.65 8.33
N ASN A 439 -28.81 -8.09 7.87
CA ASN A 439 -29.57 -7.13 8.69
C ASN A 439 -30.37 -7.74 9.85
N HIS A 440 -30.64 -9.06 9.82
CA HIS A 440 -31.42 -9.73 10.87
C HIS A 440 -30.54 -10.43 11.91
N ARG A 441 -29.23 -10.31 11.77
CA ARG A 441 -28.25 -11.09 12.51
C ARG A 441 -27.93 -10.51 13.88
N ILE A 442 -28.02 -9.19 14.02
CA ILE A 442 -27.63 -8.45 15.23
C ILE A 442 -28.50 -7.22 15.42
N SER A 443 -28.67 -6.82 16.68
CA SER A 443 -29.28 -5.53 17.02
C SER A 443 -28.20 -4.51 17.39
N PHE A 444 -28.28 -3.31 16.79
CA PHE A 444 -27.36 -2.20 17.11
C PHE A 444 -27.90 -1.37 18.27
N HIS A 445 -27.07 -1.18 19.28
CA HIS A 445 -27.37 -0.38 20.47
C HIS A 445 -26.26 0.63 20.76
N SER A 446 -26.58 1.67 21.52
CA SER A 446 -25.59 2.67 21.95
C SER A 446 -25.80 3.05 23.41
N ASP A 447 -24.72 3.03 24.19
CA ASP A 447 -24.64 3.70 25.49
C ASP A 447 -23.48 4.69 25.43
N LEU A 448 -23.81 5.93 25.08
CA LEU A 448 -22.85 6.99 24.84
C LEU A 448 -22.44 7.73 26.12
N SER A 449 -22.89 7.28 27.29
CA SER A 449 -22.39 7.80 28.56
C SER A 449 -20.92 7.39 28.73
N PRO A 450 -19.97 8.34 28.90
CA PRO A 450 -18.55 8.01 29.01
C PRO A 450 -18.25 7.16 30.25
N LYS A 451 -17.56 6.03 30.06
CA LYS A 451 -17.23 5.08 31.14
C LYS A 451 -15.73 5.04 31.41
N GLY A 452 -15.37 5.00 32.69
CA GLY A 452 -13.99 4.70 33.13
C GLY A 452 -13.64 3.22 32.97
N THR A 453 -12.42 2.82 33.37
CA THR A 453 -11.95 1.44 33.12
C THR A 453 -12.79 0.39 33.86
N ALA A 454 -13.01 0.60 35.16
CA ALA A 454 -13.76 -0.34 36.01
C ALA A 454 -15.23 -0.45 35.57
N GLU A 455 -15.90 0.69 35.42
CA GLU A 455 -17.31 0.76 35.00
C GLU A 455 -17.53 0.10 33.63
N LEU A 456 -16.62 0.32 32.68
CA LEU A 456 -16.69 -0.31 31.36
C LEU A 456 -16.56 -1.83 31.45
N ALA A 457 -15.61 -2.33 32.23
CA ALA A 457 -15.38 -3.76 32.40
C ALA A 457 -16.57 -4.46 33.07
N GLU A 458 -17.09 -3.87 34.16
CA GLU A 458 -18.29 -4.37 34.83
C GLU A 458 -19.50 -4.37 33.90
N TRP A 459 -19.69 -3.30 33.11
CA TRP A 459 -20.79 -3.24 32.16
C TRP A 459 -20.70 -4.32 31.07
N ILE A 460 -19.52 -4.54 30.48
CA ILE A 460 -19.29 -5.58 29.47
C ILE A 460 -19.53 -6.99 30.05
N SER A 461 -19.08 -7.25 31.29
CA SER A 461 -19.21 -8.56 31.94
C SER A 461 -20.65 -9.02 32.19
N LYS A 462 -21.63 -8.10 32.13
CA LYS A 462 -23.05 -8.41 32.31
C LYS A 462 -23.67 -9.10 31.10
N PHE A 463 -23.02 -9.06 29.94
CA PHE A 463 -23.52 -9.64 28.70
C PHE A 463 -22.98 -11.05 28.50
N PRO A 464 -23.76 -12.00 27.95
CA PRO A 464 -23.29 -13.34 27.64
C PRO A 464 -22.09 -13.35 26.70
N GLY A 465 -21.16 -14.28 26.96
CA GLY A 465 -19.99 -14.51 26.11
C GLY A 465 -20.24 -15.43 24.91
N PRO A 466 -19.22 -15.62 24.05
CA PRO A 466 -17.94 -14.89 24.05
C PRO A 466 -18.11 -13.46 23.53
N ARG A 467 -17.40 -12.50 24.13
CA ARG A 467 -17.53 -11.05 23.88
C ARG A 467 -16.35 -10.50 23.07
N LEU A 468 -16.63 -9.63 22.10
CA LEU A 468 -15.62 -8.86 21.36
C LEU A 468 -15.65 -7.40 21.79
N VAL A 469 -14.54 -6.86 22.29
CA VAL A 469 -14.41 -5.45 22.68
C VAL A 469 -13.32 -4.81 21.84
N ILE A 470 -13.65 -3.73 21.13
CA ILE A 470 -12.72 -3.03 20.25
C ILE A 470 -12.54 -1.59 20.72
N LEU A 471 -11.31 -1.24 21.07
CA LEU A 471 -10.90 0.12 21.44
C LEU A 471 -10.09 0.80 20.33
N ASN A 472 -10.16 2.12 20.29
CA ASN A 472 -9.55 2.95 19.25
C ASN A 472 -8.02 3.08 19.40
N THR A 473 -7.46 2.74 20.55
CA THR A 473 -6.01 2.81 20.80
C THR A 473 -5.47 1.54 21.44
N VAL A 474 -4.24 1.19 21.07
CA VAL A 474 -3.46 0.08 21.67
C VAL A 474 -3.33 0.25 23.19
N GLN A 475 -3.18 1.49 23.65
CA GLN A 475 -3.03 1.78 25.07
C GLN A 475 -4.31 1.48 25.85
N SER A 476 -5.46 1.93 25.34
CA SER A 476 -6.76 1.67 25.97
C SER A 476 -7.09 0.17 25.96
N ALA A 477 -6.82 -0.53 24.85
CA ALA A 477 -7.02 -1.97 24.74
C ALA A 477 -6.18 -2.76 25.75
N ALA A 478 -4.88 -2.46 25.85
CA ALA A 478 -4.01 -3.13 26.81
C ALA A 478 -4.39 -2.82 28.27
N ALA A 479 -4.79 -1.58 28.57
CA ALA A 479 -5.22 -1.18 29.90
C ALA A 479 -6.49 -1.93 30.35
N LEU A 480 -7.48 -2.04 29.47
CA LEU A 480 -8.71 -2.78 29.77
C LEU A 480 -8.44 -4.29 29.87
N ALA A 481 -7.58 -4.85 29.01
CA ALA A 481 -7.19 -6.26 29.07
C ALA A 481 -6.46 -6.63 30.37
N ASP A 482 -5.55 -5.76 30.82
CA ASP A 482 -4.86 -5.90 32.10
C ASP A 482 -5.87 -5.86 33.27
N TYR A 483 -6.80 -4.90 33.25
CA TYR A 483 -7.86 -4.82 34.27
C TYR A 483 -8.71 -6.09 34.31
N PHE A 484 -9.14 -6.60 33.14
CA PHE A 484 -9.91 -7.84 33.07
C PHE A 484 -9.14 -9.04 33.63
N SER A 485 -7.85 -9.14 33.31
CA SER A 485 -6.99 -10.22 33.80
C SER A 485 -6.83 -10.19 35.31
N GLU A 486 -6.82 -9.01 35.93
CA GLU A 486 -6.67 -8.85 37.39
C GLU A 486 -7.97 -9.09 38.17
N HIS A 487 -9.13 -8.77 37.59
CA HIS A 487 -10.41 -8.75 38.32
C HIS A 487 -11.32 -9.94 38.00
N PHE A 488 -11.24 -10.49 36.79
CA PHE A 488 -12.05 -11.65 36.38
C PHE A 488 -11.18 -12.91 36.27
N GLY A 489 -9.96 -12.76 35.75
CA GLY A 489 -8.99 -13.84 35.67
C GLY A 489 -8.30 -13.85 34.30
N ARG A 490 -7.07 -14.38 34.25
CA ARG A 490 -6.32 -14.43 32.98
C ARG A 490 -6.99 -15.31 31.94
N GLU A 491 -7.65 -16.40 32.35
CA GLU A 491 -8.33 -17.33 31.42
C GLU A 491 -9.58 -16.71 30.78
N ASP A 492 -10.16 -15.65 31.36
CA ASP A 492 -11.41 -15.04 30.89
C ASP A 492 -11.19 -13.89 29.88
N VAL A 493 -9.94 -13.59 29.55
CA VAL A 493 -9.59 -12.49 28.65
C VAL A 493 -8.47 -12.86 27.68
N GLU A 494 -8.64 -12.47 26.42
CA GLU A 494 -7.55 -12.41 25.44
C GLU A 494 -7.34 -10.98 24.97
N HIS A 495 -6.14 -10.67 24.49
CA HIS A 495 -5.81 -9.34 23.98
C HIS A 495 -5.11 -9.40 22.63
N LEU A 496 -5.60 -8.63 21.66
CA LEU A 496 -5.02 -8.57 20.32
C LEU A 496 -4.85 -7.12 19.84
N SER A 497 -3.61 -6.69 19.67
CA SER A 497 -3.29 -5.39 19.10
C SER A 497 -1.90 -5.38 18.46
N THR A 498 -1.52 -4.25 17.86
CA THR A 498 -0.17 -4.05 17.32
C THR A 498 0.91 -3.86 18.41
N ALA A 499 0.54 -3.97 19.70
CA ALA A 499 1.54 -4.09 20.78
C ALA A 499 2.26 -5.44 20.80
N LEU A 500 1.64 -6.46 20.21
CA LEU A 500 2.18 -7.79 20.08
C LEU A 500 3.05 -7.90 18.82
N THR A 501 4.09 -8.72 18.90
CA THR A 501 4.90 -9.13 17.75
C THR A 501 4.04 -9.86 16.71
N ALA A 502 4.55 -10.09 15.50
CA ALA A 502 3.80 -10.87 14.51
C ALA A 502 3.54 -12.30 15.00
N ASP A 503 4.55 -12.94 15.61
CA ASP A 503 4.44 -14.30 16.13
C ASP A 503 3.39 -14.38 17.26
N ASP A 504 3.41 -13.44 18.21
CA ASP A 504 2.45 -13.44 19.32
C ASP A 504 1.01 -13.15 18.84
N ARG A 505 0.84 -12.31 17.80
CA ARG A 505 -0.49 -12.11 17.18
C ARG A 505 -1.01 -13.37 16.52
N GLU A 506 -0.15 -14.10 15.79
CA GLU A 506 -0.53 -15.37 15.17
C GLU A 506 -0.91 -16.42 16.23
N ASN A 507 -0.13 -16.51 17.30
CA ASN A 507 -0.42 -17.39 18.45
C ASN A 507 -1.74 -17.02 19.14
N THR A 508 -1.99 -15.74 19.41
CA THR A 508 -3.25 -15.29 20.02
C THR A 508 -4.44 -15.53 19.11
N LEU A 509 -4.34 -15.26 17.81
CA LEU A 509 -5.41 -15.55 16.87
C LEU A 509 -5.72 -17.05 16.78
N LYS A 510 -4.69 -17.91 16.87
CA LYS A 510 -4.88 -19.36 16.93
C LYS A 510 -5.67 -19.76 18.18
N ARG A 511 -5.29 -19.27 19.37
CA ARG A 511 -6.04 -19.52 20.62
C ARG A 511 -7.48 -19.04 20.52
N VAL A 512 -7.70 -17.81 20.04
CA VAL A 512 -9.06 -17.25 19.85
C VAL A 512 -9.91 -18.15 18.96
N LYS A 513 -9.36 -18.68 17.85
CA LYS A 513 -10.10 -19.61 16.97
C LYS A 513 -10.42 -20.94 17.66
N GLU A 514 -9.48 -21.47 18.43
CA GLU A 514 -9.69 -22.71 19.20
C GLU A 514 -10.79 -22.53 20.24
N ARG A 515 -10.77 -21.43 21.00
CA ARG A 515 -11.79 -21.08 22.01
C ARG A 515 -13.17 -20.85 21.38
N LEU A 516 -13.25 -20.15 20.25
CA LEU A 516 -14.52 -19.95 19.54
C LEU A 516 -15.11 -21.25 18.97
N ALA A 517 -14.29 -22.29 18.77
CA ALA A 517 -14.73 -23.60 18.30
C ALA A 517 -15.12 -24.55 19.45
N ASP A 518 -14.78 -24.19 20.70
CA ASP A 518 -15.12 -24.97 21.89
C ASP A 518 -16.48 -24.51 22.44
N ASN A 519 -17.46 -25.41 22.44
CA ASN A 519 -18.81 -25.12 22.91
C ASN A 519 -18.91 -25.03 24.45
N GLU A 520 -17.88 -25.45 25.19
CA GLU A 520 -17.85 -25.36 26.66
C GLU A 520 -17.17 -24.06 27.14
N ASP A 521 -16.32 -23.44 26.32
CA ASP A 521 -15.61 -22.19 26.63
C ASP A 521 -16.37 -20.97 26.11
N THR A 522 -17.49 -20.68 26.75
CA THR A 522 -18.44 -19.67 26.26
C THR A 522 -18.33 -18.32 26.93
N ASP A 523 -17.68 -18.18 28.09
CA ASP A 523 -17.79 -16.97 28.92
C ASP A 523 -16.47 -16.17 29.05
N TRP A 524 -15.94 -15.69 27.92
CA TRP A 524 -14.68 -14.93 27.88
C TRP A 524 -14.76 -13.70 26.97
N THR A 525 -13.73 -12.85 27.04
CA THR A 525 -13.70 -11.56 26.34
C THR A 525 -12.42 -11.42 25.51
N LEU A 526 -12.55 -11.15 24.21
CA LEU A 526 -11.43 -10.66 23.39
C LEU A 526 -11.42 -9.13 23.42
N ILE A 527 -10.33 -8.54 23.91
CA ILE A 527 -10.09 -7.09 23.87
C ILE A 527 -9.10 -6.79 22.76
N ALA A 528 -9.51 -6.01 21.78
CA ALA A 528 -8.73 -5.77 20.57
C ALA A 528 -8.71 -4.29 20.16
N THR A 529 -7.83 -3.98 19.21
CA THR A 529 -7.94 -2.75 18.40
C THR A 529 -8.55 -3.06 17.03
N SER A 530 -8.64 -2.06 16.14
CA SER A 530 -9.15 -2.21 14.77
C SER A 530 -8.45 -3.26 13.91
N CYS A 531 -7.36 -3.87 14.38
CA CYS A 531 -6.70 -5.00 13.72
C CYS A 531 -7.60 -6.23 13.50
N ILE A 532 -8.73 -6.32 14.21
CA ILE A 532 -9.73 -7.39 14.09
C ILE A 532 -10.91 -7.02 13.17
N GLU A 533 -11.05 -5.75 12.78
CA GLU A 533 -12.20 -5.26 12.01
C GLU A 533 -12.22 -5.85 10.59
N ALA A 534 -11.07 -6.14 9.99
CA ALA A 534 -10.98 -6.61 8.61
C ALA A 534 -10.09 -7.85 8.48
N GLY A 535 -10.50 -8.79 7.62
CA GLY A 535 -9.73 -9.96 7.18
C GLY A 535 -9.34 -10.97 8.26
N VAL A 536 -10.22 -11.15 9.24
CA VAL A 536 -10.19 -12.27 10.19
C VAL A 536 -11.54 -12.95 10.19
N ASP A 537 -11.53 -14.28 10.18
CA ASP A 537 -12.75 -15.09 10.15
C ASP A 537 -13.09 -15.53 11.57
N LEU A 538 -13.83 -14.68 12.29
CA LEU A 538 -14.24 -14.87 13.68
C LEU A 538 -15.74 -14.55 13.85
N SER A 539 -16.38 -15.21 14.81
CA SER A 539 -17.80 -15.04 15.13
C SER A 539 -18.04 -15.07 16.64
N PHE A 540 -18.10 -13.91 17.28
CA PHE A 540 -18.42 -13.73 18.70
C PHE A 540 -19.92 -13.69 18.95
N ARG A 541 -20.41 -13.85 20.18
CA ARG A 541 -21.82 -13.67 20.49
C ARG A 541 -22.22 -12.19 20.50
N ASN A 542 -21.51 -11.40 21.29
CA ASN A 542 -21.80 -9.97 21.49
C ASN A 542 -20.57 -9.12 21.18
N GLY A 543 -20.80 -7.90 20.67
CA GLY A 543 -19.74 -6.96 20.31
C GLY A 543 -19.89 -5.60 20.98
N PHE A 544 -18.77 -4.99 21.29
CA PHE A 544 -18.65 -3.68 21.91
C PHE A 544 -17.59 -2.88 21.16
N ARG A 545 -17.96 -1.74 20.58
CA ARG A 545 -17.06 -0.87 19.83
C ARG A 545 -17.02 0.51 20.44
N GLU A 546 -15.83 0.96 20.82
CA GLU A 546 -15.62 2.36 21.19
C GLU A 546 -16.06 3.23 20.01
N LEU A 547 -16.78 4.33 20.28
CA LEU A 547 -17.28 5.24 19.26
C LEU A 547 -16.16 5.62 18.26
N GLY A 548 -16.43 5.38 16.98
CA GLY A 548 -15.51 5.59 15.87
C GLY A 548 -16.29 5.95 14.61
N SER A 549 -15.81 5.57 13.42
CA SER A 549 -16.59 5.79 12.20
C SER A 549 -17.76 4.80 12.08
N LEU A 550 -18.82 5.19 11.36
CA LEU A 550 -19.92 4.28 10.98
C LEU A 550 -19.38 3.00 10.31
N VAL A 551 -18.38 3.17 9.45
CA VAL A 551 -17.79 2.08 8.68
C VAL A 551 -17.03 1.10 9.57
N SER A 552 -16.26 1.58 10.55
CA SER A 552 -15.61 0.71 11.55
C SER A 552 -16.63 -0.05 12.40
N LEU A 553 -17.76 0.56 12.75
CA LEU A 553 -18.85 -0.11 13.47
C LEU A 553 -19.44 -1.26 12.63
N LEU A 554 -19.75 -1.02 11.35
CA LEU A 554 -20.28 -2.05 10.45
C LEU A 554 -19.27 -3.18 10.19
N GLN A 555 -17.97 -2.88 10.11
CA GLN A 555 -16.94 -3.91 9.95
C GLN A 555 -16.78 -4.78 11.20
N ALA A 556 -16.78 -4.15 12.38
CA ALA A 556 -16.78 -4.86 13.66
C ALA A 556 -18.01 -5.76 13.81
N SER A 557 -19.18 -5.28 13.38
CA SER A 557 -20.44 -6.04 13.44
C SER A 557 -20.42 -7.31 12.57
N GLY A 558 -19.61 -7.34 11.50
CA GLY A 558 -19.32 -8.51 10.69
C GLY A 558 -18.50 -9.63 11.38
N ARG A 559 -18.18 -9.47 12.68
CA ARG A 559 -17.47 -10.43 13.53
C ARG A 559 -18.33 -10.94 14.71
N VAL A 560 -19.59 -10.52 14.80
CA VAL A 560 -20.47 -10.77 15.96
C VAL A 560 -21.72 -11.50 15.48
N ASN A 561 -21.89 -12.78 15.74
CA ASN A 561 -22.94 -13.68 15.23
C ASN A 561 -22.84 -13.91 13.72
N ARG A 562 -21.64 -14.00 13.14
CA ARG A 562 -21.37 -14.03 11.69
C ARG A 562 -22.12 -15.13 10.94
N GLU A 563 -22.36 -16.25 11.59
CA GLU A 563 -23.09 -17.39 11.01
C GLU A 563 -24.61 -17.23 11.13
N GLY A 564 -25.11 -16.30 11.95
CA GLY A 564 -26.54 -16.04 12.14
C GLY A 564 -27.26 -17.16 12.88
N LEU A 565 -26.57 -17.79 13.83
CA LEU A 565 -27.11 -18.90 14.62
C LEU A 565 -27.88 -18.44 15.87
N LEU A 566 -27.72 -17.17 16.26
CA LEU A 566 -28.32 -16.58 17.45
C LEU A 566 -29.36 -15.52 17.05
N ASP A 567 -30.48 -15.45 17.79
CA ASP A 567 -31.56 -14.49 17.55
C ASP A 567 -31.42 -13.18 18.36
N ASP A 568 -30.54 -13.17 19.38
CA ASP A 568 -30.43 -12.11 20.39
C ASP A 568 -29.02 -11.50 20.49
N ALA A 569 -28.22 -11.59 19.43
CA ALA A 569 -26.88 -11.05 19.40
C ALA A 569 -26.88 -9.51 19.28
N GLU A 570 -26.02 -8.85 20.06
CA GLU A 570 -26.01 -7.40 20.17
C GLU A 570 -24.65 -6.80 19.77
N MET A 571 -24.72 -5.62 19.13
CA MET A 571 -23.56 -4.79 18.82
C MET A 571 -23.72 -3.42 19.47
N TRP A 572 -22.93 -3.16 20.50
CA TRP A 572 -22.97 -1.93 21.28
C TRP A 572 -21.90 -0.93 20.86
N THR A 573 -22.29 0.34 20.75
CA THR A 573 -21.36 1.48 20.70
C THR A 573 -21.26 2.17 22.04
N PHE A 574 -20.03 2.43 22.51
CA PHE A 574 -19.78 3.08 23.80
C PHE A 574 -18.76 4.21 23.73
N CYS A 575 -18.77 5.10 24.73
CA CYS A 575 -17.76 6.15 24.91
C CYS A 575 -16.87 5.82 26.11
N ILE A 576 -15.57 6.10 26.00
CA ILE A 576 -14.65 6.04 27.15
C ILE A 576 -14.52 7.42 27.80
N LEU A 577 -14.35 7.41 29.11
CA LEU A 577 -13.80 8.52 29.88
C LEU A 577 -12.28 8.34 29.94
N GLU A 578 -11.51 9.40 29.72
CA GLU A 578 -10.06 9.34 29.91
C GLU A 578 -9.73 9.17 31.40
N ASP A 579 -9.65 7.91 31.82
CA ASP A 579 -9.37 7.48 33.19
C ASP A 579 -8.15 6.57 33.19
N GLY A 580 -7.19 6.85 34.09
CA GLY A 580 -5.92 6.14 34.17
C GLY A 580 -5.16 6.11 32.84
N MET A 581 -5.20 4.96 32.16
CA MET A 581 -4.53 4.71 30.88
C MET A 581 -5.46 4.74 29.65
N LEU A 582 -6.78 4.87 29.82
CA LEU A 582 -7.69 5.05 28.69
C LEU A 582 -7.43 6.40 28.01
N ARG A 583 -7.31 6.39 26.68
CA ARG A 583 -7.05 7.58 25.86
C ARG A 583 -7.94 7.60 24.63
N LEU A 584 -8.47 8.79 24.32
CA LEU A 584 -9.26 9.02 23.11
C LEU A 584 -8.36 9.05 21.88
N ASN A 585 -8.86 8.53 20.76
CA ASN A 585 -8.19 8.65 19.46
C ASN A 585 -8.63 9.92 18.73
N LEU A 586 -7.80 10.96 18.79
CA LEU A 586 -8.07 12.23 18.14
C LEU A 586 -8.23 12.13 16.61
N GLY A 587 -7.61 11.13 15.97
CA GLY A 587 -7.71 10.92 14.53
C GLY A 587 -9.07 10.39 14.07
N LEU A 588 -9.90 9.89 14.99
CA LEU A 588 -11.26 9.42 14.69
C LEU A 588 -12.34 10.40 15.16
N LYS A 589 -11.96 11.55 15.73
CA LYS A 589 -12.89 12.50 16.35
C LYS A 589 -14.00 12.97 15.40
N GLU A 590 -13.65 13.27 14.15
CA GLU A 590 -14.56 13.81 13.15
C GLU A 590 -15.59 12.74 12.73
N ALA A 591 -15.12 11.56 12.31
CA ALA A 591 -15.98 10.42 11.98
C ALA A 591 -16.84 9.93 13.18
N ALA A 592 -16.28 9.96 14.40
CA ALA A 592 -16.99 9.64 15.64
C ALA A 592 -18.14 10.61 15.93
N ALA A 593 -17.94 11.91 15.67
CA ALA A 593 -19.00 12.91 15.85
C ALA A 593 -20.17 12.68 14.89
N VAL A 594 -19.90 12.30 13.64
CA VAL A 594 -20.96 11.96 12.65
C VAL A 594 -21.76 10.75 13.12
N LEU A 595 -21.08 9.65 13.49
CA LEU A 595 -21.77 8.45 13.99
C LEU A 595 -22.57 8.73 15.26
N LYS A 596 -22.04 9.56 16.17
CA LYS A 596 -22.76 9.99 17.37
C LYS A 596 -24.06 10.71 17.03
N GLY A 597 -24.02 11.64 16.07
CA GLY A 597 -25.20 12.35 15.59
C GLY A 597 -26.26 11.40 15.03
N TYR A 598 -25.85 10.33 14.34
CA TYR A 598 -26.79 9.32 13.83
C TYR A 598 -27.53 8.58 14.95
N PHE A 599 -26.84 8.24 16.05
CA PHE A 599 -27.49 7.66 17.22
C PHE A 599 -28.42 8.66 17.90
N GLU A 600 -28.00 9.91 18.08
CA GLU A 600 -28.82 10.98 18.70
C GLU A 600 -30.08 11.29 17.87
N GLU A 601 -30.03 11.12 16.55
CA GLU A 601 -31.16 11.26 15.62
C GLU A 601 -32.01 9.98 15.47
N ASN A 602 -31.68 8.88 16.18
CA ASN A 602 -32.31 7.56 16.04
C ASN A 602 -32.30 7.02 14.60
N LYS A 603 -31.25 7.30 13.82
CA LYS A 603 -31.06 6.72 12.49
C LYS A 603 -30.73 5.23 12.62
N ALA A 604 -31.39 4.39 11.83
CA ALA A 604 -31.05 2.97 11.74
C ALA A 604 -29.64 2.78 11.14
N ILE A 605 -28.75 2.13 11.88
CA ILE A 605 -27.38 1.85 11.44
C ILE A 605 -27.39 0.80 10.35
N MET A 606 -27.10 1.22 9.12
CA MET A 606 -27.19 0.39 7.92
C MET A 606 -26.03 0.68 6.98
N PRO A 607 -25.53 -0.31 6.20
CA PRO A 607 -24.46 -0.09 5.21
C PRO A 607 -24.71 1.06 4.24
N VAL A 608 -25.97 1.31 3.85
CA VAL A 608 -26.35 2.38 2.92
C VAL A 608 -25.98 3.78 3.42
N LEU A 609 -25.81 3.97 4.73
CA LEU A 609 -25.40 5.24 5.32
C LEU A 609 -23.91 5.54 5.15
N SER A 610 -23.07 4.61 4.68
CA SER A 610 -21.61 4.83 4.68
C SER A 610 -21.16 5.94 3.75
N THR A 611 -21.73 6.02 2.54
CA THR A 611 -21.45 7.15 1.62
C THR A 611 -21.90 8.48 2.26
N GLN A 612 -23.08 8.49 2.87
CA GLN A 612 -23.59 9.68 3.55
C GLN A 612 -22.71 10.09 4.74
N SER A 613 -22.21 9.12 5.52
CA SER A 613 -21.37 9.41 6.69
C SER A 613 -20.05 10.09 6.32
N LEU A 614 -19.46 9.67 5.19
CA LEU A 614 -18.26 10.30 4.65
C LEU A 614 -18.58 11.71 4.10
N ALA A 615 -19.73 11.86 3.42
CA ALA A 615 -20.18 13.16 2.93
C ALA A 615 -20.47 14.14 4.07
N ASP A 616 -21.11 13.69 5.15
CA ASP A 616 -21.40 14.48 6.35
C ASP A 616 -20.10 14.88 7.07
N GLU A 617 -19.12 13.97 7.17
CA GLU A 617 -17.79 14.27 7.72
C GLU A 617 -17.11 15.40 6.92
N ILE A 618 -17.11 15.28 5.59
CA ILE A 618 -16.52 16.29 4.69
C ILE A 618 -17.28 17.61 4.77
N ALA A 619 -18.62 17.59 4.83
CA ALA A 619 -19.43 18.79 4.92
C ALA A 619 -19.20 19.56 6.23
N LEU A 620 -19.02 18.84 7.35
CA LEU A 620 -18.82 19.43 8.68
C LEU A 620 -17.39 19.91 8.91
N TYR A 621 -16.39 19.15 8.48
CA TYR A 621 -14.98 19.37 8.86
C TYR A 621 -14.08 19.77 7.67
N GLY A 622 -14.53 19.53 6.44
CA GLY A 622 -13.77 19.71 5.21
C GLY A 622 -12.73 18.61 4.99
N LEU A 623 -12.11 18.56 3.80
CA LEU A 623 -11.05 17.60 3.43
C LEU A 623 -9.66 17.90 4.09
N SER A 624 -9.66 18.50 5.28
CA SER A 624 -8.52 19.09 6.00
C SER A 624 -8.03 20.45 5.46
N LYS A 625 -8.01 21.46 6.33
CA LYS A 625 -7.59 22.85 6.04
C LYS A 625 -6.07 23.10 6.04
N LYS A 626 -5.23 22.09 6.33
CA LYS A 626 -3.84 22.30 6.78
C LYS A 626 -2.72 21.85 5.83
N LYS A 627 -3.01 21.11 4.77
CA LYS A 627 -2.03 20.74 3.73
C LYS A 627 -2.54 21.28 2.40
N GLY A 628 -1.64 21.84 1.58
CA GLY A 628 -2.01 22.38 0.27
C GLY A 628 -2.83 21.36 -0.53
N ASN A 629 -3.73 21.84 -1.39
CA ASN A 629 -4.56 20.95 -2.20
C ASN A 629 -3.65 20.02 -3.03
N LEU A 630 -3.57 18.74 -2.66
CA LEU A 630 -2.74 17.73 -3.32
C LEU A 630 -3.06 17.62 -4.81
N VAL A 631 -4.33 17.84 -5.19
CA VAL A 631 -4.75 17.88 -6.60
C VAL A 631 -4.10 19.06 -7.33
N THR A 632 -3.98 20.22 -6.67
CA THR A 632 -3.27 21.37 -7.24
C THR A 632 -1.77 21.13 -7.32
N ALA A 633 -1.15 20.58 -6.27
CA ALA A 633 0.28 20.25 -6.28
C ALA A 633 0.61 19.24 -7.40
N GLU A 634 -0.25 18.26 -7.61
CA GLU A 634 -0.17 17.29 -8.71
C GLU A 634 -0.27 17.97 -10.09
N LYS A 635 -1.29 18.80 -10.30
CA LYS A 635 -1.49 19.54 -11.57
C LYS A 635 -0.33 20.47 -11.89
N LEU A 636 0.28 21.06 -10.87
CA LEU A 636 1.46 21.92 -10.99
C LEU A 636 2.78 21.13 -10.98
N GLN A 637 2.72 19.80 -10.95
CA GLN A 637 3.89 18.91 -11.03
C GLN A 637 4.92 19.17 -9.93
N ARG A 638 4.44 19.46 -8.72
CA ARG A 638 5.26 19.64 -7.50
C ARG A 638 5.57 18.28 -6.87
N PHE A 639 6.30 17.44 -7.59
CA PHE A 639 6.51 16.03 -7.21
C PHE A 639 7.04 15.82 -5.77
N PRO A 640 8.03 16.61 -5.28
CA PRO A 640 8.50 16.45 -3.90
C PRO A 640 7.40 16.74 -2.86
N GLN A 641 6.57 17.75 -3.12
CA GLN A 641 5.44 18.08 -2.24
C GLN A 641 4.40 16.97 -2.24
N VAL A 642 4.05 16.43 -3.41
CA VAL A 642 3.08 15.33 -3.54
C VAL A 642 3.54 14.09 -2.76
N GLU A 643 4.81 13.67 -2.91
CA GLU A 643 5.36 12.52 -2.17
C GLU A 643 5.38 12.76 -0.64
N GLN A 644 5.68 14.00 -0.23
CA GLN A 644 5.74 14.37 1.18
C GLN A 644 4.36 14.41 1.84
N ASP A 645 3.37 14.99 1.15
CA ASP A 645 2.04 15.25 1.71
C ASP A 645 1.09 14.05 1.55
N PHE A 646 1.29 13.21 0.53
CA PHE A 646 0.55 11.95 0.34
C PHE A 646 1.12 10.86 1.25
N LYS A 647 0.60 10.80 2.49
CA LYS A 647 0.92 9.77 3.47
C LYS A 647 -0.35 9.09 3.97
N VAL A 648 -0.52 7.83 3.59
CA VAL A 648 -1.70 7.04 3.99
C VAL A 648 -1.69 6.81 5.50
N ILE A 649 -0.50 6.60 6.07
CA ILE A 649 -0.28 6.51 7.51
C ILE A 649 0.58 7.69 7.96
N GLU A 650 -0.01 8.64 8.71
CA GLU A 650 0.72 9.81 9.24
C GLU A 650 1.56 9.49 10.49
N SER A 651 1.46 8.28 11.03
CA SER A 651 2.12 7.94 12.31
C SER A 651 3.64 7.78 12.15
N ASN A 652 4.40 8.66 12.82
CA ASN A 652 5.87 8.57 12.93
C ASN A 652 6.28 7.45 13.89
N THR A 653 6.18 6.21 13.42
CA THR A 653 6.56 5.01 14.17
C THR A 653 7.97 4.56 13.82
N ARG A 654 8.61 3.83 14.74
CA ARG A 654 9.94 3.22 14.57
C ARG A 654 9.86 1.74 14.88
N LEU A 655 10.68 0.97 14.17
CA LEU A 655 10.83 -0.46 14.42
C LEU A 655 11.55 -0.65 15.76
N VAL A 656 10.97 -1.47 16.63
CA VAL A 656 11.49 -1.78 17.96
C VAL A 656 11.60 -3.29 18.09
N VAL A 657 12.81 -3.75 18.33
CA VAL A 657 13.13 -5.19 18.47
C VAL A 657 12.91 -5.60 19.91
N VAL A 658 12.00 -6.56 20.14
CA VAL A 658 11.70 -7.05 21.49
C VAL A 658 12.57 -8.23 21.89
N ASP A 659 13.02 -9.03 20.94
CA ASP A 659 13.90 -10.18 21.20
C ASP A 659 15.36 -9.75 21.48
N PRO A 660 15.93 -10.05 22.66
CA PRO A 660 17.28 -9.62 23.01
C PRO A 660 18.38 -10.27 22.15
N ALA A 661 18.18 -11.51 21.71
CA ALA A 661 19.17 -12.22 20.89
C ALA A 661 19.27 -11.60 19.49
N MET A 662 18.12 -11.26 18.91
CA MET A 662 17.98 -10.54 17.65
C MET A 662 18.59 -9.15 17.73
N ALA A 663 18.27 -8.39 18.79
CA ALA A 663 18.85 -7.07 19.03
C ALA A 663 20.38 -7.11 19.09
N LYS A 664 20.95 -8.17 19.70
CA LYS A 664 22.41 -8.39 19.73
C LYS A 664 22.97 -8.75 18.35
N ARG A 665 22.29 -9.59 17.57
CA ARG A 665 22.72 -9.96 16.21
C ARG A 665 22.73 -8.77 15.25
N LEU A 666 21.79 -7.84 15.38
CA LEU A 666 21.74 -6.62 14.58
C LEU A 666 22.99 -5.75 14.75
N GLN A 667 23.56 -5.69 15.96
CA GLN A 667 24.80 -4.96 16.23
C GLN A 667 26.00 -5.49 15.42
N TYR A 668 25.94 -6.75 14.96
CA TYR A 668 26.98 -7.40 14.17
C TYR A 668 26.63 -7.55 12.68
N GLY A 669 25.51 -6.96 12.23
CA GLY A 669 25.17 -6.81 10.80
C GLY A 669 24.72 -8.07 10.05
N LYS A 670 24.39 -9.17 10.76
CA LYS A 670 23.97 -10.45 10.16
C LYS A 670 22.56 -10.86 10.60
N VAL A 671 21.54 -10.23 10.04
CA VAL A 671 20.15 -10.54 10.37
C VAL A 671 19.29 -10.61 9.12
N ASP A 672 18.49 -11.66 9.03
CA ASP A 672 17.41 -11.76 8.07
C ASP A 672 16.25 -10.85 8.49
N TRP A 673 15.74 -10.05 7.55
CA TRP A 673 14.74 -9.03 7.85
C TRP A 673 13.35 -9.63 8.13
N GLN A 674 13.04 -10.83 7.59
CA GLN A 674 11.80 -11.53 7.93
C GLN A 674 11.83 -12.00 9.39
N GLU A 675 12.95 -12.60 9.80
CA GLU A 675 13.19 -12.95 11.20
C GLU A 675 13.09 -11.72 12.11
N LEU A 676 13.66 -10.58 11.70
CA LEU A 676 13.56 -9.33 12.46
C LEU A 676 12.12 -8.86 12.64
N GLN A 677 11.32 -8.88 11.57
CA GLN A 677 9.92 -8.42 11.62
C GLN A 677 9.05 -9.27 12.53
N ARG A 678 9.30 -10.59 12.55
CA ARG A 678 8.55 -11.53 13.40
C ARG A 678 8.66 -11.20 14.87
N VAL A 679 9.81 -10.70 15.30
CA VAL A 679 10.14 -10.37 16.70
C VAL A 679 10.25 -8.87 16.97
N SER A 680 9.61 -8.04 16.15
CA SER A 680 9.62 -6.58 16.31
C SER A 680 8.20 -5.99 16.32
N VAL A 681 8.08 -4.82 16.92
CA VAL A 681 6.85 -4.01 16.98
C VAL A 681 7.11 -2.61 16.43
N GLN A 682 6.05 -1.86 16.14
CA GLN A 682 6.12 -0.47 15.70
C GLN A 682 5.62 0.44 16.82
N ILE A 683 6.47 1.33 17.32
CA ILE A 683 6.12 2.25 18.40
C ILE A 683 6.32 3.68 17.93
N ALA A 684 5.38 4.57 18.29
CA ALA A 684 5.48 5.98 17.96
C ALA A 684 6.76 6.60 18.53
N LYS A 685 7.51 7.35 17.71
CA LYS A 685 8.81 7.93 18.08
C LYS A 685 8.74 8.71 19.39
N TYR A 686 7.72 9.55 19.57
CA TYR A 686 7.56 10.34 20.79
C TYR A 686 7.45 9.48 22.07
N LYS A 687 6.87 8.27 21.98
CA LYS A 687 6.81 7.34 23.12
C LYS A 687 8.18 6.72 23.40
N LEU A 688 8.95 6.43 22.36
CA LEU A 688 10.32 5.92 22.52
C LEU A 688 11.21 6.96 23.18
N ASP A 689 11.05 8.23 22.79
CA ASP A 689 11.75 9.36 23.38
C ASP A 689 11.33 9.55 24.87
N GLU A 690 10.03 9.49 25.18
CA GLU A 690 9.50 9.55 26.56
C GLU A 690 10.04 8.43 27.46
N LEU A 691 10.15 7.21 26.92
CA LEU A 691 10.61 6.03 27.66
C LEU A 691 12.14 5.88 27.68
N GLY A 692 12.88 6.76 27.01
CA GLY A 692 14.34 6.64 26.88
C GLY A 692 14.77 5.32 26.25
N THR A 693 14.03 4.86 25.23
CA THR A 693 14.28 3.55 24.60
C THR A 693 15.59 3.62 23.79
N PRO A 694 16.55 2.70 24.00
CA PRO A 694 17.85 2.77 23.33
C PRO A 694 17.76 2.44 21.83
N MET A 695 18.48 3.21 21.01
CA MET A 695 18.64 2.96 19.58
C MET A 695 19.77 1.96 19.32
N ILE A 696 19.55 0.99 18.43
CA ILE A 696 20.55 -0.02 18.04
C ILE A 696 21.33 0.45 16.81
N MET A 697 20.59 0.89 15.80
CA MET A 697 21.08 1.38 14.51
C MET A 697 20.09 2.42 13.99
N ASP A 698 20.44 3.13 12.92
CA ASP A 698 19.63 4.24 12.44
C ASP A 698 18.16 3.84 12.24
N HIS A 699 17.26 4.56 12.92
CA HIS A 699 15.82 4.34 12.99
C HIS A 699 15.31 2.99 13.58
N ILE A 700 16.17 2.14 14.15
CA ILE A 700 15.80 0.86 14.79
C ILE A 700 16.19 0.84 16.27
N TYR A 701 15.23 0.52 17.13
CA TYR A 701 15.36 0.60 18.59
C TYR A 701 15.31 -0.78 19.23
N ARG A 702 15.83 -0.89 20.46
CA ARG A 702 15.74 -2.10 21.29
C ARG A 702 14.73 -1.85 22.40
N TRP A 703 13.74 -2.73 22.54
CA TRP A 703 12.85 -2.68 23.70
C TRP A 703 13.64 -2.98 24.99
N ASN A 704 13.48 -2.12 25.98
CA ASN A 704 14.20 -2.17 27.26
C ASN A 704 13.29 -2.33 28.48
N LEU A 705 11.99 -2.51 28.28
CA LEU A 705 11.02 -2.78 29.34
C LEU A 705 10.48 -4.21 29.23
N GLU A 706 9.62 -4.59 30.17
CA GLU A 706 8.94 -5.88 30.13
C GLU A 706 8.09 -6.02 28.86
N TYR A 707 8.13 -7.22 28.28
CA TYR A 707 7.31 -7.66 27.16
C TYR A 707 6.73 -9.02 27.54
N ASN A 708 5.46 -9.27 27.21
CA ASN A 708 4.87 -10.60 27.34
C ASN A 708 3.90 -10.89 26.19
N GLY A 709 3.55 -12.16 25.97
CA GLY A 709 2.67 -12.59 24.87
C GLY A 709 1.19 -12.20 25.04
N PHE A 710 0.81 -11.52 26.13
CA PHE A 710 -0.57 -11.07 26.38
C PHE A 710 -0.73 -9.58 26.09
N LEU A 711 0.02 -8.71 26.76
CA LEU A 711 -0.03 -7.25 26.59
C LEU A 711 1.01 -6.72 25.60
N GLY A 712 1.97 -7.55 25.17
CA GLY A 712 3.06 -7.14 24.29
C GLY A 712 3.98 -6.14 24.97
N TYR A 713 4.44 -5.13 24.21
CA TYR A 713 5.29 -4.07 24.77
C TYR A 713 4.54 -3.21 25.82
N MET A 714 3.21 -3.25 25.84
CA MET A 714 2.44 -2.50 26.85
C MET A 714 2.62 -3.08 28.26
N ALA A 715 3.05 -4.33 28.42
CA ALA A 715 3.28 -4.95 29.73
C ALA A 715 4.19 -4.09 30.63
N GLY A 716 5.35 -3.69 30.10
CA GLY A 716 6.28 -2.81 30.82
C GLY A 716 5.72 -1.41 31.09
N ILE A 717 4.94 -0.86 30.16
CA ILE A 717 4.34 0.48 30.31
C ILE A 717 3.27 0.49 31.40
N VAL A 718 2.38 -0.52 31.39
CA VAL A 718 1.32 -0.72 32.39
C VAL A 718 1.94 -0.83 33.78
N LYS A 719 2.94 -1.69 33.92
CA LYS A 719 3.68 -1.89 35.17
C LYS A 719 4.34 -0.60 35.67
N LEU A 720 5.05 0.13 34.81
CA LEU A 720 5.67 1.41 35.17
C LEU A 720 4.65 2.46 35.65
N LYS A 721 3.47 2.52 35.02
CA LYS A 721 2.43 3.46 35.39
C LYS A 721 1.76 3.11 36.73
N LYS A 722 1.58 1.81 37.01
CA LYS A 722 1.14 1.34 38.34
C LYS A 722 2.11 1.80 39.44
N TYR A 723 3.42 1.60 39.24
CA TYR A 723 4.44 2.05 40.20
C TYR A 723 4.53 3.58 40.37
N ARG A 724 4.31 4.37 39.30
CA ARG A 724 4.27 5.84 39.41
C ARG A 724 3.02 6.38 40.11
N GLY A 725 1.90 5.65 40.04
CA GLY A 725 0.69 5.96 40.80
C GLY A 725 0.84 5.68 42.30
N GLU A 726 1.70 4.72 42.66
CA GLU A 726 2.04 4.33 44.03
C GLU A 726 3.24 5.10 44.61
N ALA A 727 3.38 6.40 44.32
CA ALA A 727 4.51 7.19 44.81
C ALA A 727 4.57 7.24 46.36
N ILE A 728 5.35 6.31 46.92
CA ILE A 728 6.22 6.38 48.11
C ILE A 728 5.55 6.94 49.37
N ILE A 729 4.95 6.07 50.18
CA ILE A 729 5.03 6.24 51.64
C ILE A 729 6.37 5.61 52.05
N ILE A 730 7.32 6.46 52.44
CA ILE A 730 8.64 6.08 52.98
C ILE A 730 8.45 5.23 54.22
#